data_AF-A0A1A8UKW6-F1
#
_entry.id   AF-A0A1A8UKW6-F1
#
_cell.length_a   1.000
_cell.length_b   1.000
_cell.length_c   1.000
_cell.angle_alpha   90.00
_cell.angle_beta   90.00
_cell.angle_gamma   90.00
#
_symmetry.space_group_name_H-M   'P 1'
#
loop_
_entity.id
_entity.type
_entity.pdbx_description
1 polymer ?
#
loop_
_entity_poly.entity_id
_entity_poly.type
_entity_poly.pdbx_seq_one_letter_code
_entity_poly.pdbx_strand_id
1 'polypeptide(L)'
;MSRSRQPPLVTGISPKEGTAWTKVTIRGENLGTGPADLVGLSICGHNCMLTAEWMSASKIVCRVGPAKDDKGEIIVTTKSGGLGTSTVSFKLLRPDRIGILEQSAVWVDEINYDMRRDRNKGLSPLSLGPSNPLGIEIDKGNIPQKDLELVFPGMSGDFTSENFAATCYLIENHAGSSFEHLKLAASNLRKQATKKNEGSLGYVKGGLSTFFEAQDALSVIHQKLESDGTEKVAGSMTQQLEDILNRASDTADTLFQEVLGRKDKADSTRNALNVLQRFKFLFNLPLNIERNIQKGDYDVVINDYEKAKSLFGNTEVTVFKKVYAEVETRIEALRRLLLDRLLQTPSTLHDQKRYIRYLSDLHAPGDPAWKCIDAQHKRILQLMQNCRDGFISGQRVGVGALDLEGDTRPSALSRLSHSASLKRGGSLRSPRPSTWRFETPPQVQFVEKLSDVVIGQLPNFWKLWISYVNGSLFSETGEKSGQVEKSKKNARQRQNDFKRMIEELTSRLVKFIRGALLPTTMPPAELSLYGGWEDKAELTGAWLTQIIHIVRACHEALSALEIPNDLLQVIQDLLFELRVHCLMMTLLHTTEDVKRLAEKEDWVVDNEGITSLPSKFEQCIVQMLQSLKEPLEIKPGEINVLQLDQVQDQAAELGVSIMKAFINCLEQLSTKTDGDFGASRNVSVDLSSPDRFVAIPEGFSPTSEQRLLIILSNCQYLERRTFLNLADRFEKHGFTGTEKITQVSVDAVRELDRKLFEAYIERRADPIAGSLEPGIYAGYFDWRDCQTPAGVRDYLKEALVNIIAVHAEVFTVSKDLVPRVLSKIVESVAEEMCRLMQCVSSLSKNGALQARLELCALRDAVATYLNPDSDSSFKLALESLPQLHSGADKKLLEDLLNSFKSSMQLQLTCFQPPNIQPVKR
;
A
#
# COMPACT_ATOMS: atom_id res chain seq x y z
N MET A 1 41.60 48.35 32.14
CA MET A 1 42.29 48.95 33.31
C MET A 1 41.32 48.93 34.49
N SER A 2 41.50 48.00 35.43
CA SER A 2 40.69 47.90 36.66
C SER A 2 41.29 48.79 37.75
N ARG A 3 40.47 49.65 38.38
CA ARG A 3 40.87 50.57 39.46
C ARG A 3 41.72 49.84 40.52
N SER A 4 42.90 50.37 40.84
CA SER A 4 43.74 49.89 41.94
C SER A 4 42.98 50.02 43.26
N ARG A 5 42.87 48.92 44.01
CA ARG A 5 42.23 48.91 45.34
C ARG A 5 43.26 49.27 46.40
N GLN A 6 42.78 49.84 47.51
CA GLN A 6 43.63 50.29 48.61
C GLN A 6 44.35 49.11 49.30
N PRO A 7 45.57 49.31 49.82
CA PRO A 7 46.32 48.27 50.50
C PRO A 7 45.67 47.85 51.82
N PRO A 8 45.93 46.62 52.30
CA PRO A 8 45.42 46.14 53.58
C PRO A 8 45.94 46.99 54.75
N LEU A 9 45.07 47.37 55.68
CA LEU A 9 45.45 48.12 56.89
C LEU A 9 45.02 47.34 58.13
N VAL A 10 45.98 46.92 58.95
CA VAL A 10 45.71 46.23 60.21
C VAL A 10 45.55 47.27 61.33
N THR A 11 44.37 47.29 61.95
CA THR A 11 43.99 48.25 62.99
C THR A 11 43.89 47.63 64.39
N GLY A 12 43.85 46.30 64.50
CA GLY A 12 43.76 45.62 65.79
C GLY A 12 44.20 44.16 65.76
N ILE A 13 44.71 43.67 66.90
CA ILE A 13 45.01 42.26 67.15
C ILE A 13 44.53 41.86 68.54
N SER A 14 44.00 40.65 68.68
CA SER A 14 43.53 40.11 69.96
C SER A 14 43.86 38.61 70.08
N PRO A 15 44.54 38.17 71.16
CA PRO A 15 45.19 39.00 72.20
C PRO A 15 46.37 39.82 71.66
N LYS A 16 46.78 40.88 72.37
CA LYS A 16 47.92 41.75 71.97
C LYS A 16 49.29 41.18 72.38
N GLU A 17 49.29 40.20 73.27
CA GLU A 17 50.47 39.48 73.74
C GLU A 17 50.13 38.00 73.96
N GLY A 18 51.13 37.13 73.86
CA GLY A 18 50.98 35.69 74.07
C GLY A 18 52.27 34.93 73.80
N THR A 19 52.30 33.64 74.16
CA THR A 19 53.43 32.73 73.86
C THR A 19 53.36 32.24 72.42
N ALA A 20 54.41 31.57 71.93
CA ALA A 20 54.39 30.92 70.62
C ALA A 20 53.17 30.00 70.46
N TRP A 21 52.60 29.96 69.26
CA TRP A 21 51.40 29.19 68.87
C TRP A 21 50.05 29.70 69.42
N THR A 22 50.03 30.86 70.07
CA THR A 22 48.78 31.52 70.49
C THR A 22 47.91 31.85 69.28
N LYS A 23 46.61 31.52 69.36
CA LYS A 23 45.62 31.87 68.35
C LYS A 23 45.27 33.36 68.47
N VAL A 24 45.53 34.12 67.41
CA VAL A 24 45.29 35.56 67.33
C VAL A 24 44.26 35.89 66.26
N THR A 25 43.47 36.92 66.54
CA THR A 25 42.50 37.49 65.60
C THR A 25 42.97 38.88 65.18
N ILE A 26 43.26 39.03 63.90
CA ILE A 26 43.67 40.28 63.26
C ILE A 26 42.41 40.97 62.71
N ARG A 27 42.26 42.26 63.03
CA ARG A 27 41.18 43.13 62.56
C ARG A 27 41.76 44.30 61.78
N GLY A 28 41.10 44.70 60.70
CA GLY A 28 41.61 45.72 59.79
C GLY A 28 40.61 46.11 58.72
N GLU A 29 41.09 46.84 57.72
CA GLU A 29 40.35 47.23 56.53
C GLU A 29 41.08 46.70 55.29
N ASN A 30 40.32 46.33 54.24
CA ASN A 30 40.85 45.83 52.97
C ASN A 30 41.77 44.58 53.11
N LEU A 31 41.49 43.69 54.06
CA LEU A 31 42.26 42.45 54.29
C LEU A 31 42.00 41.34 53.22
N GLY A 32 41.67 41.74 51.99
CA GLY A 32 41.37 40.85 50.86
C GLY A 32 39.88 40.66 50.59
N THR A 33 39.54 40.22 49.38
CA THR A 33 38.16 40.00 48.89
C THR A 33 37.64 38.57 49.10
N GLY A 34 38.53 37.65 49.48
CA GLY A 34 38.25 36.25 49.75
C GLY A 34 39.53 35.52 50.19
N PRO A 35 39.45 34.24 50.60
CA PRO A 35 40.60 33.49 51.09
C PRO A 35 41.72 33.36 50.04
N ALA A 36 41.38 33.27 48.75
CA ALA A 36 42.35 33.20 47.66
C ALA A 36 43.07 34.53 47.37
N ASP A 37 42.61 35.64 47.96
CA ASP A 37 43.21 36.97 47.80
C ASP A 37 44.30 37.24 48.84
N LEU A 38 44.36 36.46 49.93
CA LEU A 38 45.41 36.55 50.95
C LEU A 38 46.65 35.76 50.50
N VAL A 39 47.76 36.46 50.23
CA VAL A 39 48.99 35.86 49.66
C VAL A 39 50.11 35.80 50.70
N GLY A 40 50.10 36.69 51.69
CA GLY A 40 51.10 36.72 52.76
C GLY A 40 50.54 37.21 54.08
N LEU A 41 51.01 36.62 55.18
CA LEU A 41 50.73 37.05 56.54
C LEU A 41 51.99 36.80 57.38
N SER A 42 52.57 37.86 57.94
CA SER A 42 53.75 37.78 58.81
C SER A 42 53.46 38.49 60.14
N ILE A 43 53.85 37.87 61.25
CA ILE A 43 53.77 38.45 62.61
C ILE A 43 55.15 38.30 63.26
N CYS A 44 55.72 39.41 63.74
CA CYS A 44 57.07 39.43 64.34
C CYS A 44 58.14 38.76 63.46
N GLY A 45 58.04 38.95 62.13
CA GLY A 45 58.98 38.38 61.16
C GLY A 45 58.75 36.91 60.80
N HIS A 46 57.77 36.23 61.40
CA HIS A 46 57.45 34.83 61.10
C HIS A 46 56.24 34.69 60.16
N ASN A 47 56.37 33.88 59.12
CA ASN A 47 55.30 33.60 58.16
C ASN A 47 54.20 32.74 58.79
N CYS A 48 53.00 33.31 58.95
CA CYS A 48 51.85 32.68 59.58
C CYS A 48 50.79 32.22 58.57
N MET A 49 51.08 32.22 57.26
CA MET A 49 50.11 31.89 56.19
C MET A 49 49.50 30.49 56.31
N LEU A 50 50.29 29.49 56.72
CA LEU A 50 49.81 28.11 56.84
C LEU A 50 48.69 27.94 57.86
N THR A 51 48.60 28.84 58.83
CA THR A 51 47.55 28.83 59.87
C THR A 51 46.53 29.95 59.69
N ALA A 52 46.64 30.74 58.61
CA ALA A 52 45.79 31.90 58.38
C ALA A 52 44.45 31.50 57.75
N GLU A 53 43.37 31.77 58.48
CA GLU A 53 42.00 31.65 58.02
C GLU A 53 41.44 33.05 57.75
N TRP A 54 41.17 33.35 56.48
CA TRP A 54 40.46 34.56 56.08
C TRP A 54 38.98 34.42 56.45
N MET A 55 38.45 35.35 57.25
CA MET A 55 37.05 35.32 57.68
C MET A 55 36.21 36.37 56.94
N SER A 56 36.76 37.57 56.75
CA SER A 56 36.12 38.66 56.02
C SER A 56 37.16 39.69 55.58
N ALA A 57 36.74 40.67 54.77
CA ALA A 57 37.57 41.80 54.35
C ALA A 57 38.11 42.67 55.51
N SER A 58 37.66 42.41 56.75
CA SER A 58 38.08 43.09 57.96
C SER A 58 38.63 42.18 59.06
N LYS A 59 38.71 40.85 58.83
CA LYS A 59 39.09 39.90 59.86
C LYS A 59 39.83 38.67 59.32
N ILE A 60 40.98 38.38 59.91
CA ILE A 60 41.78 37.16 59.68
C ILE A 60 42.09 36.52 61.03
N VAL A 61 42.11 35.19 61.11
CA VAL A 61 42.49 34.46 62.32
C VAL A 61 43.68 33.57 62.00
N CYS A 62 44.72 33.58 62.83
CA CYS A 62 45.88 32.71 62.64
C CYS A 62 46.53 32.32 63.98
N ARG A 63 47.55 31.46 63.95
CA ARG A 63 48.41 31.20 65.11
C ARG A 63 49.78 31.82 64.90
N VAL A 64 50.30 32.48 65.93
CA VAL A 64 51.62 33.12 65.88
C VAL A 64 52.71 32.04 65.92
N GLY A 65 53.63 32.04 64.97
CA GLY A 65 54.78 31.11 64.98
C GLY A 65 55.89 31.52 65.93
N PRO A 66 56.93 30.68 66.13
CA PRO A 66 58.09 31.03 66.95
C PRO A 66 58.90 32.13 66.26
N ALA A 67 58.76 33.37 66.75
CA ALA A 67 59.49 34.54 66.27
C ALA A 67 60.71 34.83 67.17
N LYS A 68 61.79 35.35 66.58
CA LYS A 68 63.02 35.72 67.30
C LYS A 68 62.89 37.05 68.05
N ASP A 69 62.00 37.93 67.60
CA ASP A 69 61.85 39.28 68.14
C ASP A 69 60.71 39.36 69.15
N ASP A 70 60.97 39.99 70.30
CA ASP A 70 60.02 40.08 71.42
C ASP A 70 58.80 40.97 71.11
N LYS A 71 58.90 41.83 70.08
CA LYS A 71 57.83 42.71 69.60
C LYS A 71 58.02 43.04 68.13
N GLY A 72 56.99 42.90 67.29
CA GLY A 72 57.11 43.17 65.86
C GLY A 72 55.80 43.53 65.15
N GLU A 73 55.93 43.98 63.91
CA GLU A 73 54.82 44.39 63.06
C GLU A 73 54.02 43.20 62.51
N ILE A 74 52.78 43.48 62.11
CA ILE A 74 51.85 42.51 61.51
C ILE A 74 51.65 42.92 60.06
N ILE A 75 52.15 42.13 59.11
CA ILE A 75 52.12 42.48 57.69
C ILE A 75 51.17 41.51 56.98
N VAL A 76 50.12 42.06 56.36
CA VAL A 76 49.14 41.33 55.55
C VAL A 76 49.34 41.71 54.09
N THR A 77 49.58 40.73 53.22
CA THR A 77 49.78 40.93 51.78
C THR A 77 48.64 40.30 51.00
N THR A 78 47.96 41.08 50.17
CA THR A 78 46.85 40.61 49.32
C THR A 78 47.19 40.72 47.85
N LYS A 79 46.58 39.88 47.01
CA LYS A 79 46.77 39.92 45.56
C LYS A 79 46.14 41.17 44.96
N SER A 80 45.02 41.63 45.52
CA SER A 80 44.27 42.79 45.02
C SER A 80 44.75 44.14 45.53
N GLY A 81 45.29 44.22 46.75
CA GLY A 81 45.72 45.47 47.41
C GLY A 81 47.24 45.58 47.66
N GLY A 82 48.01 44.52 47.45
CA GLY A 82 49.45 44.50 47.67
C GLY A 82 49.85 44.36 49.14
N LEU A 83 51.02 44.87 49.50
CA LEU A 83 51.59 44.82 50.86
C LEU A 83 50.84 45.78 51.78
N GLY A 84 50.34 45.27 52.90
CA GLY A 84 49.63 46.05 53.91
C GLY A 84 50.51 46.62 55.00
N THR A 85 49.97 47.57 55.76
CA THR A 85 50.62 48.21 56.92
C THR A 85 49.83 47.91 58.20
N SER A 86 50.48 48.04 59.35
CA SER A 86 49.83 47.85 60.66
C SER A 86 50.07 49.03 61.59
N THR A 87 49.02 49.45 62.29
CA THR A 87 49.13 50.44 63.39
C THR A 87 49.33 49.78 64.76
N VAL A 88 49.28 48.44 64.82
CA VAL A 88 49.44 47.65 66.04
C VAL A 88 50.57 46.63 65.91
N SER A 89 51.18 46.29 67.04
CA SER A 89 52.22 45.26 67.12
C SER A 89 51.81 44.16 68.09
N PHE A 90 52.34 42.96 67.88
CA PHE A 90 52.18 41.83 68.80
C PHE A 90 53.43 41.68 69.66
N LYS A 91 53.26 41.39 70.96
CA LYS A 91 54.37 41.12 71.89
C LYS A 91 54.44 39.64 72.20
N LEU A 92 55.57 39.00 71.88
CA LEU A 92 55.80 37.60 72.19
C LEU A 92 56.32 37.48 73.62
N LEU A 93 55.60 36.76 74.48
CA LEU A 93 56.03 36.49 75.85
C LEU A 93 57.00 35.30 75.85
N ARG A 94 58.23 35.51 76.33
CA ARG A 94 59.16 34.41 76.61
C ARG A 94 58.62 33.63 77.82
N PRO A 95 58.51 32.30 77.75
CA PRO A 95 58.04 31.53 78.89
C PRO A 95 59.05 31.61 80.05
N ASP A 96 58.57 31.92 81.25
CA ASP A 96 59.32 31.74 82.50
C ASP A 96 59.53 30.24 82.77
N ARG A 97 60.58 29.89 83.53
CA ARG A 97 61.01 28.51 83.83
C ARG A 97 59.82 27.64 84.30
N ILE A 98 59.42 26.69 83.47
CA ILE A 98 58.31 25.75 83.73
C ILE A 98 58.77 24.69 84.76
N GLY A 99 57.96 24.44 85.79
CA GLY A 99 58.25 23.40 86.79
C GLY A 99 57.97 21.98 86.28
N ILE A 100 58.65 20.98 86.82
CA ILE A 100 58.61 19.56 86.40
C ILE A 100 57.19 18.94 86.39
N LEU A 101 56.25 19.53 87.13
CA LEU A 101 54.87 19.06 87.25
C LEU A 101 53.85 19.88 86.44
N GLU A 102 54.29 20.91 85.71
CA GLU A 102 53.43 21.71 84.84
C GLU A 102 53.46 21.17 83.41
N GLN A 103 52.28 20.92 82.84
CA GLN A 103 52.14 20.46 81.47
C GLN A 103 52.49 21.58 80.48
N SER A 104 53.50 21.36 79.65
CA SER A 104 53.82 22.23 78.51
C SER A 104 53.23 21.66 77.22
N ALA A 105 52.62 22.53 76.41
CA ALA A 105 52.10 22.18 75.08
C ALA A 105 53.18 22.25 73.97
N VAL A 106 54.42 22.58 74.32
CA VAL A 106 55.57 22.69 73.41
C VAL A 106 56.75 21.94 74.01
N TRP A 107 57.47 21.17 73.18
CA TRP A 107 58.68 20.46 73.59
C TRP A 107 59.77 21.48 73.96
N VAL A 108 60.32 21.37 75.17
CA VAL A 108 61.43 22.18 75.65
C VAL A 108 62.69 21.30 75.62
N ASP A 109 63.80 21.79 75.06
CA ASP A 109 65.07 21.05 75.04
C ASP A 109 65.52 20.74 76.48
N GLU A 110 65.84 19.48 76.74
CA GLU A 110 66.15 18.97 78.08
C GLU A 110 67.50 19.52 78.59
N ILE A 111 67.48 20.29 79.68
CA ILE A 111 68.67 20.68 80.44
C ILE A 111 68.65 19.93 81.78
N ASN A 112 69.80 19.34 82.14
CA ASN A 112 70.06 18.52 83.32
C ASN A 112 69.35 19.01 84.60
N TYR A 113 68.41 18.19 85.08
CA TYR A 113 67.77 18.36 86.37
C TYR A 113 68.64 17.77 87.49
N ASP A 114 69.35 18.63 88.22
CA ASP A 114 69.79 18.33 89.58
C ASP A 114 68.79 18.97 90.56
N MET A 115 67.90 18.14 91.11
CA MET A 115 66.92 18.58 92.11
C MET A 115 66.91 17.58 93.27
N ARG A 116 67.38 18.05 94.43
CA ARG A 116 66.62 18.07 95.70
C ARG A 116 67.51 18.55 96.86
N ARG A 117 67.30 19.79 97.30
CA ARG A 117 67.54 20.21 98.69
C ARG A 117 66.20 20.37 99.41
N ASP A 118 66.16 19.73 100.58
CA ASP A 118 65.29 19.91 101.75
C ASP A 118 63.78 19.62 101.69
N ARG A 119 63.38 18.51 102.35
CA ARG A 119 62.88 18.57 103.74
C ARG A 119 62.67 17.18 104.36
N ASN A 120 63.36 16.95 105.48
CA ASN A 120 63.02 16.10 106.63
C ASN A 120 62.64 14.62 106.41
N LYS A 121 63.67 13.75 106.40
CA LYS A 121 63.74 12.47 107.16
C LYS A 121 65.09 11.79 106.91
N GLY A 122 65.83 11.49 107.99
CA GLY A 122 66.98 10.58 108.00
C GLY A 122 68.26 11.08 107.32
N LEU A 123 69.21 11.59 108.10
CA LEU A 123 70.58 11.87 107.62
C LEU A 123 71.23 10.56 107.18
N SER A 124 71.46 10.42 105.87
CA SER A 124 72.28 9.37 105.30
C SER A 124 73.77 9.78 105.43
N PRO A 125 74.72 8.87 105.73
CA PRO A 125 76.12 9.21 106.04
C PRO A 125 76.94 9.76 104.85
N LEU A 126 76.31 9.98 103.69
CA LEU A 126 76.96 10.34 102.42
C LEU A 126 76.40 11.64 101.81
N SER A 127 75.60 12.42 102.55
CA SER A 127 75.16 13.74 102.12
C SER A 127 76.28 14.78 102.27
N LEU A 128 77.14 14.90 101.25
CA LEU A 128 78.07 16.03 101.08
C LEU A 128 77.28 17.29 100.68
N GLY A 129 76.48 17.81 101.61
CA GLY A 129 75.92 19.15 101.53
C GLY A 129 76.86 20.16 102.19
N PRO A 130 77.12 21.34 101.59
CA PRO A 130 77.90 22.38 102.24
C PRO A 130 77.15 22.90 103.47
N SER A 131 77.67 22.58 104.66
CA SER A 131 77.21 23.13 105.94
C SER A 131 77.48 24.63 106.03
N ASN A 132 76.59 25.40 106.66
CA ASN A 132 76.78 26.83 106.95
C ASN A 132 78.20 27.09 107.50
N PRO A 133 79.09 27.77 106.73
CA PRO A 133 80.51 27.88 107.07
C PRO A 133 80.77 28.78 108.29
N LEU A 134 79.84 29.67 108.62
CA LEU A 134 79.97 30.59 109.76
C LEU A 134 79.42 30.01 111.06
N GLY A 135 78.60 28.96 111.00
CA GLY A 135 78.08 28.25 112.17
C GLY A 135 77.22 29.11 113.12
N ILE A 136 76.75 30.26 112.64
CA ILE A 136 75.81 31.17 113.32
C ILE A 136 74.51 31.24 112.53
N GLU A 137 73.38 31.47 113.21
CA GLU A 137 72.06 31.57 112.54
C GLU A 137 72.03 32.73 111.54
N ILE A 138 71.41 32.47 110.39
CA ILE A 138 71.27 33.42 109.29
C ILE A 138 70.09 34.33 109.60
N ASP A 139 70.35 35.64 109.69
CA ASP A 139 69.32 36.66 109.90
C ASP A 139 69.27 37.54 108.64
N LYS A 140 68.29 37.24 107.78
CA LYS A 140 68.14 37.91 106.48
C LYS A 140 67.64 39.33 106.70
N GLY A 141 68.53 40.32 106.56
CA GLY A 141 68.15 41.72 106.53
C GLY A 141 67.21 41.99 105.35
N ASN A 142 66.12 42.71 105.59
CA ASN A 142 65.08 42.99 104.58
C ASN A 142 65.52 44.15 103.66
N ILE A 143 66.58 43.95 102.87
CA ILE A 143 67.11 44.93 101.90
C ILE A 143 66.61 44.55 100.49
N PRO A 144 65.98 45.47 99.72
CA PRO A 144 65.52 45.20 98.36
C PRO A 144 66.67 44.84 97.40
N GLN A 145 66.51 43.74 96.66
CA GLN A 145 67.54 43.17 95.76
C GLN A 145 68.01 44.12 94.64
N LYS A 146 67.17 45.09 94.26
CA LYS A 146 67.52 46.14 93.28
C LYS A 146 68.60 47.12 93.78
N ASP A 147 68.67 47.36 95.09
CA ASP A 147 69.65 48.28 95.66
C ASP A 147 71.03 47.61 95.83
N LEU A 148 71.08 46.28 95.99
CA LEU A 148 72.31 45.48 96.03
C LEU A 148 72.97 45.33 94.65
N GLU A 149 72.18 45.19 93.57
CA GLU A 149 72.71 45.15 92.19
C GLU A 149 73.29 46.51 91.73
N LEU A 150 72.83 47.63 92.30
CA LEU A 150 73.38 48.97 92.04
C LEU A 150 74.75 49.20 92.72
N VAL A 151 74.99 48.59 93.88
CA VAL A 151 76.24 48.76 94.65
C VAL A 151 77.28 47.69 94.29
N PHE A 152 76.87 46.49 93.88
CA PHE A 152 77.76 45.40 93.45
C PHE A 152 77.29 44.73 92.14
N PRO A 153 77.55 45.31 90.95
CA PRO A 153 77.11 44.75 89.68
C PRO A 153 77.81 43.41 89.37
N GLY A 154 77.04 42.35 89.14
CA GLY A 154 77.56 41.05 88.68
C GLY A 154 78.23 40.16 89.74
N MET A 155 78.22 40.58 91.01
CA MET A 155 78.76 39.81 92.14
C MET A 155 77.64 39.06 92.87
N SER A 156 77.93 37.84 93.34
CA SER A 156 76.95 36.97 94.01
C SER A 156 77.30 36.74 95.48
N GLY A 157 76.28 36.68 96.33
CA GLY A 157 76.39 36.20 97.70
C GLY A 157 76.48 34.67 97.81
N ASP A 158 76.32 33.89 96.74
CA ASP A 158 76.42 32.42 96.78
C ASP A 158 77.88 31.96 96.71
N PHE A 159 78.34 31.24 97.74
CA PHE A 159 79.72 30.74 97.85
C PHE A 159 80.07 29.60 96.87
N THR A 160 79.09 29.09 96.12
CA THR A 160 79.32 28.13 95.02
C THR A 160 79.45 28.80 93.65
N SER A 161 79.22 30.10 93.57
CA SER A 161 79.42 30.89 92.35
C SER A 161 80.89 31.32 92.19
N GLU A 162 81.41 31.32 90.96
CA GLU A 162 82.77 31.82 90.66
C GLU A 162 82.92 33.33 90.95
N ASN A 163 81.83 34.09 90.94
CA ASN A 163 81.81 35.54 91.19
C ASN A 163 81.44 35.89 92.66
N PHE A 164 81.87 35.07 93.61
CA PHE A 164 81.51 35.22 95.02
C PHE A 164 82.14 36.45 95.69
N ALA A 165 81.32 37.22 96.40
CA ALA A 165 81.77 38.33 97.23
C ALA A 165 81.40 38.11 98.70
N ALA A 166 82.41 37.93 99.55
CA ALA A 166 82.23 37.71 101.00
C ALA A 166 81.46 38.83 101.70
N THR A 167 81.65 40.07 101.24
CA THR A 167 80.93 41.26 101.75
C THR A 167 79.44 41.22 101.40
N CYS A 168 79.10 40.81 100.18
CA CYS A 168 77.73 40.66 99.72
C CYS A 168 77.02 39.55 100.51
N TYR A 169 77.71 38.44 100.77
CA TYR A 169 77.19 37.33 101.59
C TYR A 169 76.88 37.76 103.03
N LEU A 170 77.74 38.55 103.68
CA LEU A 170 77.50 39.03 105.04
C LEU A 170 76.36 40.06 105.11
N ILE A 171 76.21 40.92 104.10
CA ILE A 171 75.11 41.88 104.04
C ILE A 171 73.77 41.17 103.77
N GLU A 172 73.72 40.20 102.86
CA GLU A 172 72.48 39.47 102.56
C GLU A 172 72.04 38.57 103.72
N ASN A 173 72.98 37.90 104.39
CA ASN A 173 72.65 36.81 105.34
C ASN A 173 72.93 37.14 106.82
N HIS A 174 73.69 38.19 107.12
CA HIS A 174 74.10 38.53 108.49
C HIS A 174 74.08 40.06 108.77
N ALA A 175 73.28 40.85 108.06
CA ALA A 175 73.19 42.31 108.26
C ALA A 175 72.81 42.72 109.69
N GLY A 176 72.01 41.91 110.40
CA GLY A 176 71.59 42.16 111.79
C GLY A 176 72.48 41.53 112.86
N SER A 177 73.53 40.80 112.49
CA SER A 177 74.34 40.04 113.45
C SER A 177 75.25 40.94 114.30
N SER A 178 75.25 40.75 115.63
CA SER A 178 76.10 41.54 116.53
C SER A 178 77.58 41.19 116.36
N PHE A 179 78.46 42.14 116.72
CA PHE A 179 79.92 41.97 116.61
C PHE A 179 80.44 40.73 117.37
N GLU A 180 79.88 40.43 118.54
CA GLU A 180 80.25 39.24 119.32
C GLU A 180 79.88 37.93 118.59
N HIS A 181 78.75 37.89 117.88
CA HIS A 181 78.37 36.73 117.07
C HIS A 181 79.27 36.55 115.84
N LEU A 182 79.68 37.63 115.19
CA LEU A 182 80.63 37.57 114.06
C LEU A 182 82.03 37.13 114.52
N LYS A 183 82.46 37.52 115.73
CA LYS A 183 83.72 37.07 116.33
C LYS A 183 83.70 35.57 116.66
N LEU A 184 82.55 35.05 117.11
CA LEU A 184 82.35 33.61 117.30
C LEU A 184 82.40 32.86 115.97
N ALA A 185 81.75 33.39 114.93
CA ALA A 185 81.77 32.83 113.58
C ALA A 185 83.20 32.75 113.02
N ALA A 186 84.00 33.79 113.20
CA ALA A 186 85.41 33.79 112.80
C ALA A 186 86.24 32.72 113.55
N SER A 187 85.98 32.51 114.84
CA SER A 187 86.63 31.44 115.62
C SER A 187 86.24 30.04 115.13
N ASN A 188 84.96 29.84 114.79
CA ASN A 188 84.44 28.58 114.28
C ASN A 188 85.01 28.24 112.89
N LEU A 189 85.11 29.22 111.99
CA LEU A 189 85.74 29.07 110.68
C LEU A 189 87.21 28.63 110.84
N ARG A 190 87.93 29.25 111.78
CA ARG A 190 89.33 28.91 112.07
C ARG A 190 89.49 27.48 112.61
N LYS A 191 88.56 27.00 113.45
CA LYS A 191 88.54 25.62 113.96
C LYS A 191 88.15 24.59 112.88
N GLN A 192 87.29 24.94 111.93
CA GLN A 192 86.96 24.05 110.81
C GLN A 192 88.12 23.93 109.81
N ALA A 193 88.86 25.02 109.56
CA ALA A 193 90.02 25.00 108.69
C ALA A 193 91.14 24.07 109.22
N THR A 194 91.35 24.00 110.54
CA THR A 194 92.38 23.13 111.13
C THR A 194 91.96 21.65 111.21
N LYS A 195 90.66 21.32 111.25
CA LYS A 195 90.14 19.93 111.30
C LYS A 195 90.34 19.11 110.01
N LYS A 196 90.64 19.75 108.87
CA LYS A 196 90.85 19.03 107.58
C LYS A 196 92.19 18.29 107.48
N ASN A 197 93.18 18.58 108.33
CA ASN A 197 94.53 18.01 108.19
C ASN A 197 94.78 16.67 108.92
N GLU A 198 93.90 16.18 109.79
CA GLU A 198 94.18 14.99 110.64
C GLU A 198 93.22 13.79 110.44
N GLY A 199 92.34 13.80 109.44
CA GLY A 199 91.22 12.83 109.34
C GLY A 199 91.19 11.86 108.16
N SER A 200 92.29 11.64 107.42
CA SER A 200 92.23 10.97 106.10
C SER A 200 92.17 9.42 106.12
N LEU A 201 92.38 8.74 107.25
CA LEU A 201 92.37 7.26 107.27
C LEU A 201 91.07 6.61 107.80
N GLY A 202 90.16 7.39 108.41
CA GLY A 202 88.94 6.86 109.04
C GLY A 202 87.77 6.62 108.07
N TYR A 203 87.74 7.30 106.93
CA TYR A 203 86.61 7.28 105.99
C TYR A 203 86.59 6.06 105.05
N VAL A 204 87.71 5.31 104.93
CA VAL A 204 87.84 4.20 103.96
C VAL A 204 87.30 2.86 104.50
N LYS A 205 87.11 2.71 105.81
CA LYS A 205 86.68 1.44 106.41
C LYS A 205 85.19 1.09 106.22
N GLY A 206 84.34 2.08 105.92
CA GLY A 206 82.88 1.88 105.81
C GLY A 206 82.33 1.69 104.40
N GLY A 207 83.11 1.99 103.35
CA GLY A 207 82.66 2.02 101.94
C GLY A 207 83.36 1.05 101.00
N LEU A 208 84.09 0.07 101.54
CA LEU A 208 84.80 -0.94 100.75
C LEU A 208 83.84 -1.81 99.93
N SER A 209 82.65 -2.13 100.45
CA SER A 209 81.65 -2.93 99.74
C SER A 209 81.17 -2.25 98.46
N THR A 210 80.90 -0.94 98.50
CA THR A 210 80.49 -0.16 97.33
C THR A 210 81.60 -0.02 96.28
N PHE A 211 82.86 -0.05 96.70
CA PHE A 211 83.99 -0.07 95.75
C PHE A 211 84.10 -1.41 95.03
N PHE A 212 83.95 -2.53 95.76
CA PHE A 212 83.92 -3.85 95.15
C PHE A 212 82.68 -4.04 94.27
N GLU A 213 81.51 -3.56 94.66
CA GLU A 213 80.30 -3.59 93.83
C GLU A 213 80.44 -2.75 92.55
N ALA A 214 81.05 -1.57 92.62
CA ALA A 214 81.32 -0.75 91.44
C ALA A 214 82.34 -1.41 90.50
N GLN A 215 83.35 -2.09 91.06
CA GLN A 215 84.34 -2.83 90.28
C GLN A 215 83.76 -4.11 89.66
N ASP A 216 82.90 -4.82 90.37
CA ASP A 216 82.16 -5.97 89.83
C ASP A 216 81.20 -5.52 88.72
N ALA A 217 80.48 -4.41 88.92
CA ALA A 217 79.61 -3.84 87.88
C ALA A 217 80.39 -3.42 86.63
N LEU A 218 81.56 -2.78 86.81
CA LEU A 218 82.47 -2.45 85.70
C LEU A 218 83.01 -3.69 85.00
N SER A 219 83.34 -4.75 85.76
CA SER A 219 83.80 -6.02 85.19
C SER A 219 82.68 -6.74 84.41
N VAL A 220 81.44 -6.71 84.91
CA VAL A 220 80.27 -7.27 84.21
C VAL A 220 79.96 -6.51 82.93
N ILE A 221 80.08 -5.18 82.93
CA ILE A 221 79.93 -4.36 81.72
C ILE A 221 81.04 -4.68 80.72
N HIS A 222 82.27 -4.80 81.18
CA HIS A 222 83.41 -5.14 80.31
C HIS A 222 83.26 -6.54 79.70
N GLN A 223 82.81 -7.52 80.48
CA GLN A 223 82.55 -8.89 80.01
C GLN A 223 81.37 -8.95 79.02
N LYS A 224 80.33 -8.13 79.22
CA LYS A 224 79.21 -8.00 78.26
C LYS A 224 79.66 -7.34 76.94
N LEU A 225 80.54 -6.35 77.01
CA LEU A 225 81.13 -5.74 75.82
C LEU A 225 81.97 -6.75 75.03
N GLU A 226 82.77 -7.57 75.71
CA GLU A 226 83.53 -8.64 75.05
C GLU A 226 82.63 -9.74 74.46
N SER A 227 81.54 -10.14 75.16
CA SER A 227 80.60 -11.15 74.66
C SER A 227 79.80 -10.68 73.44
N ASP A 228 79.54 -9.36 73.35
CA ASP A 228 78.85 -8.73 72.21
C ASP A 228 79.79 -8.45 71.02
N GLY A 229 81.04 -8.94 71.07
CA GLY A 229 81.89 -9.10 69.89
C GLY A 229 82.63 -7.84 69.43
N THR A 230 83.13 -7.01 70.34
CA THR A 230 83.76 -5.72 69.99
C THR A 230 85.20 -5.75 69.46
N GLU A 231 85.79 -6.89 69.10
CA GLU A 231 87.15 -6.88 68.55
C GLU A 231 87.28 -7.04 67.03
N LYS A 232 86.24 -7.41 66.25
CA LYS A 232 86.44 -7.67 64.80
C LYS A 232 85.39 -7.24 63.78
N VAL A 233 84.33 -6.49 64.12
CA VAL A 233 83.38 -6.01 63.10
C VAL A 233 83.29 -4.49 63.12
N ALA A 234 83.72 -3.87 62.02
CA ALA A 234 83.55 -2.45 61.76
C ALA A 234 82.05 -2.14 61.53
N GLY A 235 81.34 -1.69 62.56
CA GLY A 235 79.95 -1.21 62.46
C GLY A 235 79.34 -0.80 63.81
N SER A 236 78.52 0.25 63.81
CA SER A 236 77.82 0.79 65.00
C SER A 236 76.68 -0.14 65.44
N MET A 237 76.47 -0.29 66.77
CA MET A 237 75.40 -1.08 67.41
C MET A 237 73.97 -0.82 66.89
N THR A 238 73.72 0.31 66.22
CA THR A 238 72.39 0.74 65.75
C THR A 238 72.01 0.25 64.35
N GLN A 239 72.92 -0.33 63.57
CA GLN A 239 72.62 -0.73 62.18
C GLN A 239 71.51 -1.79 62.07
N GLN A 240 71.46 -2.76 62.98
CA GLN A 240 70.37 -3.76 62.97
C GLN A 240 69.00 -3.12 63.27
N LEU A 241 68.96 -2.09 64.11
CA LEU A 241 67.72 -1.37 64.41
C LEU A 241 67.29 -0.52 63.21
N GLU A 242 68.23 0.13 62.54
CA GLU A 242 67.99 0.91 61.33
C GLU A 242 67.46 0.03 60.19
N ASP A 243 68.03 -1.17 59.99
CA ASP A 243 67.55 -2.13 59.01
C ASP A 243 66.15 -2.67 59.32
N ILE A 244 65.78 -2.80 60.60
CA ILE A 244 64.43 -3.22 61.01
C ILE A 244 63.44 -2.06 60.82
N LEU A 245 63.84 -0.83 61.14
CA LEU A 245 63.00 0.35 61.01
C LEU A 245 62.71 0.66 59.53
N ASN A 246 63.72 0.61 58.68
CA ASN A 246 63.58 0.80 57.23
C ASN A 246 62.68 -0.28 56.62
N ARG A 247 62.86 -1.56 57.00
CA ARG A 247 61.95 -2.63 56.57
C ARG A 247 60.52 -2.43 57.04
N ALA A 248 60.30 -1.94 58.27
CA ALA A 248 58.96 -1.64 58.77
C ALA A 248 58.31 -0.47 58.00
N SER A 249 59.09 0.57 57.67
CA SER A 249 58.64 1.69 56.85
C SER A 249 58.25 1.25 55.43
N ASP A 250 59.11 0.46 54.77
CA ASP A 250 58.83 -0.05 53.42
C ASP A 250 57.59 -0.97 53.40
N THR A 251 57.40 -1.76 54.46
CA THR A 251 56.20 -2.61 54.64
C THR A 251 54.95 -1.77 54.88
N ALA A 252 55.06 -0.66 55.61
CA ALA A 252 53.95 0.27 55.82
C ALA A 252 53.57 0.99 54.52
N ASP A 253 54.54 1.47 53.74
CA ASP A 253 54.29 2.15 52.46
C ASP A 253 53.65 1.23 51.43
N THR A 254 54.09 -0.03 51.36
CA THR A 254 53.46 -1.04 50.49
C THR A 254 52.02 -1.35 50.94
N LEU A 255 51.77 -1.51 52.24
CA LEU A 255 50.40 -1.69 52.76
C LEU A 255 49.51 -0.46 52.50
N PHE A 256 50.02 0.76 52.69
CA PHE A 256 49.25 1.99 52.42
C PHE A 256 48.96 2.17 50.93
N GLN A 257 49.91 1.88 50.03
CA GLN A 257 49.64 1.89 48.60
C GLN A 257 48.57 0.86 48.21
N GLU A 258 48.62 -0.35 48.78
CA GLU A 258 47.57 -1.34 48.53
C GLU A 258 46.20 -0.88 49.06
N VAL A 259 46.14 -0.28 50.24
CA VAL A 259 44.88 0.21 50.83
C VAL A 259 44.31 1.39 50.04
N LEU A 260 45.15 2.35 49.64
CA LEU A 260 44.75 3.48 48.80
C LEU A 260 44.29 2.99 47.42
N GLY A 261 45.01 2.05 46.82
CA GLY A 261 44.60 1.41 45.56
C GLY A 261 43.27 0.67 45.67
N ARG A 262 43.01 -0.04 46.79
CA ARG A 262 41.72 -0.69 47.05
C ARG A 262 40.60 0.34 47.26
N LYS A 263 40.87 1.45 47.94
CA LYS A 263 39.91 2.56 48.12
C LYS A 263 39.58 3.24 46.80
N ASP A 264 40.57 3.58 45.99
CA ASP A 264 40.35 4.21 44.68
C ASP A 264 39.58 3.28 43.74
N LYS A 265 39.87 1.98 43.79
CA LYS A 265 39.10 0.98 43.04
C LYS A 265 37.66 0.86 43.54
N ALA A 266 37.44 0.91 44.85
CA ALA A 266 36.10 0.89 45.44
C ALA A 266 35.32 2.17 45.09
N ASP A 267 35.93 3.35 45.20
CA ASP A 267 35.32 4.64 44.89
C ASP A 267 35.05 4.79 43.39
N SER A 268 35.96 4.32 42.53
CA SER A 268 35.74 4.21 41.08
C SER A 268 34.57 3.28 40.75
N THR A 269 34.50 2.12 41.41
CA THR A 269 33.38 1.16 41.25
C THR A 269 32.06 1.79 41.73
N ARG A 270 32.09 2.53 42.84
CA ARG A 270 30.91 3.22 43.40
C ARG A 270 30.43 4.33 42.47
N ASN A 271 31.35 5.10 41.89
CA ASN A 271 31.05 6.13 40.90
C ASN A 271 30.47 5.52 39.61
N ALA A 272 31.08 4.45 39.09
CA ALA A 272 30.55 3.73 37.93
C ALA A 272 29.14 3.17 38.21
N LEU A 273 28.91 2.59 39.39
CA LEU A 273 27.60 2.10 39.80
C LEU A 273 26.57 3.24 39.89
N ASN A 274 26.95 4.39 40.44
CA ASN A 274 26.07 5.55 40.55
C ASN A 274 25.69 6.11 39.17
N VAL A 275 26.65 6.19 38.22
CA VAL A 275 26.37 6.57 36.82
C VAL A 275 25.43 5.56 36.16
N LEU A 276 25.66 4.25 36.33
CA LEU A 276 24.78 3.20 35.81
C LEU A 276 23.38 3.24 36.41
N GLN A 277 23.24 3.55 37.70
CA GLN A 277 21.94 3.68 38.38
C GLN A 277 21.20 4.95 37.93
N ARG A 278 21.89 6.09 37.85
CA ARG A 278 21.29 7.38 37.47
C ARG A 278 20.87 7.43 36.00
N PHE A 279 21.63 6.78 35.12
CA PHE A 279 21.35 6.69 33.68
C PHE A 279 20.87 5.30 33.26
N LYS A 280 20.29 4.53 34.19
CA LYS A 280 19.76 3.17 33.96
C LYS A 280 18.82 3.10 32.75
N PHE A 281 18.04 4.15 32.51
CA PHE A 281 17.16 4.25 31.35
C PHE A 281 17.95 4.19 30.03
N LEU A 282 19.00 5.02 29.86
CA LEU A 282 19.77 5.10 28.62
C LEU A 282 20.53 3.80 28.32
N PHE A 283 21.13 3.18 29.33
CA PHE A 283 21.89 1.94 29.14
C PHE A 283 21.01 0.71 28.86
N ASN A 284 19.79 0.68 29.39
CA ASN A 284 18.82 -0.40 29.09
C ASN A 284 17.96 -0.11 27.86
N LEU A 285 18.05 1.09 27.30
CA LEU A 285 17.22 1.54 26.18
C LEU A 285 17.36 0.64 24.94
N PRO A 286 18.57 0.26 24.47
CA PRO A 286 18.71 -0.62 23.30
C PRO A 286 18.01 -1.98 23.49
N LEU A 287 18.13 -2.58 24.68
CA LEU A 287 17.50 -3.86 25.01
C LEU A 287 15.97 -3.74 25.12
N ASN A 288 15.48 -2.65 25.69
CA ASN A 288 14.04 -2.40 25.77
C ASN A 288 13.43 -2.15 24.39
N ILE A 289 14.12 -1.39 23.53
CA ILE A 289 13.72 -1.18 22.13
C ILE A 289 13.63 -2.53 21.42
N GLU A 290 14.67 -3.37 21.50
CA GLU A 290 14.65 -4.68 20.85
C GLU A 290 13.53 -5.60 21.36
N ARG A 291 13.32 -5.64 22.68
CA ARG A 291 12.22 -6.41 23.28
C ARG A 291 10.83 -5.89 22.86
N ASN A 292 10.64 -4.58 22.79
CA ASN A 292 9.36 -3.99 22.38
C ASN A 292 9.12 -4.14 20.87
N ILE A 293 10.17 -4.11 20.05
CA ILE A 293 10.08 -4.44 18.62
C ILE A 293 9.62 -5.90 18.41
N GLN A 294 10.15 -6.84 19.20
CA GLN A 294 9.72 -8.25 19.15
C GLN A 294 8.26 -8.44 19.58
N LYS A 295 7.77 -7.64 20.53
CA LYS A 295 6.36 -7.66 20.98
C LYS A 295 5.40 -6.97 20.01
N GLY A 296 5.89 -6.09 19.14
CA GLY A 296 5.07 -5.29 18.22
C GLY A 296 4.55 -3.97 18.82
N ASP A 297 5.00 -3.59 20.01
CA ASP A 297 4.58 -2.36 20.70
C ASP A 297 5.41 -1.14 20.24
N TYR A 298 5.21 -0.74 18.99
CA TYR A 298 5.99 0.34 18.36
C TYR A 298 5.75 1.72 18.99
N ASP A 299 4.56 1.99 19.54
CA ASP A 299 4.23 3.26 20.21
C ASP A 299 5.15 3.54 21.41
N VAL A 300 5.48 2.50 22.19
CA VAL A 300 6.36 2.61 23.36
C VAL A 300 7.79 2.92 22.91
N VAL A 301 8.24 2.27 21.84
CA VAL A 301 9.58 2.50 21.26
C VAL A 301 9.73 3.94 20.78
N ILE A 302 8.71 4.49 20.12
CA ILE A 302 8.71 5.86 19.62
C ILE A 302 8.81 6.86 20.79
N ASN A 303 7.96 6.71 21.80
CA ASN A 303 7.98 7.58 22.99
C ASN A 303 9.31 7.50 23.74
N ASP A 304 9.86 6.30 23.94
CA ASP A 304 11.15 6.10 24.60
C ASP A 304 12.30 6.71 23.80
N TYR A 305 12.26 6.63 22.46
CA TYR A 305 13.23 7.25 21.56
C TYR A 305 13.13 8.78 21.56
N GLU A 306 11.93 9.36 21.51
CA GLU A 306 11.75 10.82 21.60
C GLU A 306 12.20 11.37 22.96
N LYS A 307 11.92 10.64 24.03
CA LYS A 307 12.42 10.97 25.38
C LYS A 307 13.94 10.89 25.43
N ALA A 308 14.56 9.89 24.79
CA ALA A 308 16.01 9.80 24.73
C ALA A 308 16.64 10.90 23.87
N LYS A 309 16.02 11.26 22.74
CA LYS A 309 16.47 12.32 21.83
C LYS A 309 16.37 13.71 22.47
N SER A 310 15.27 14.00 23.19
CA SER A 310 15.11 15.27 23.90
C SER A 310 16.08 15.43 25.08
N LEU A 311 16.37 14.35 25.82
CA LEU A 311 17.24 14.39 26.99
C LEU A 311 18.74 14.30 26.65
N PHE A 312 19.11 13.55 25.61
CA PHE A 312 20.52 13.19 25.34
C PHE A 312 21.03 13.54 23.94
N GLY A 313 20.18 14.08 23.04
CA GLY A 313 20.55 14.33 21.64
C GLY A 313 21.76 15.26 21.43
N ASN A 314 22.03 16.19 22.36
CA ASN A 314 23.12 17.16 22.27
C ASN A 314 24.29 16.87 23.24
N THR A 315 24.43 15.64 23.72
CA THR A 315 25.39 15.33 24.79
C THR A 315 26.83 15.20 24.27
N GLU A 316 27.80 15.83 24.94
CA GLU A 316 29.22 15.77 24.53
C GLU A 316 29.98 14.53 25.04
N VAL A 317 29.42 13.80 26.00
CA VAL A 317 30.04 12.63 26.64
C VAL A 317 30.19 11.46 25.66
N THR A 318 31.43 10.97 25.47
CA THR A 318 31.78 9.92 24.49
C THR A 318 31.06 8.59 24.72
N VAL A 319 30.87 8.18 25.98
CA VAL A 319 30.16 6.94 26.35
C VAL A 319 28.69 7.00 25.95
N PHE A 320 28.01 8.12 26.21
CA PHE A 320 26.62 8.30 25.81
C PHE A 320 26.45 8.41 24.30
N LYS A 321 27.40 9.02 23.58
CA LYS A 321 27.42 8.99 22.11
C LYS A 321 27.49 7.57 21.55
N LYS A 322 28.28 6.67 22.15
CA LYS A 322 28.35 5.25 21.74
C LYS A 322 27.03 4.52 21.97
N VAL A 323 26.41 4.68 23.14
CA VAL A 323 25.11 4.07 23.45
C VAL A 323 24.01 4.64 22.54
N TYR A 324 24.02 5.95 22.30
CA TYR A 324 23.07 6.61 21.41
C TYR A 324 23.26 6.16 19.95
N ALA A 325 24.49 5.93 19.49
CA ALA A 325 24.75 5.37 18.16
C ALA A 325 24.20 3.93 18.02
N GLU A 326 24.29 3.11 19.06
CA GLU A 326 23.64 1.78 19.08
C GLU A 326 22.11 1.92 19.02
N VAL A 327 21.52 2.85 19.79
CA VAL A 327 20.08 3.15 19.74
C VAL A 327 19.64 3.59 18.34
N GLU A 328 20.36 4.51 17.69
CA GLU A 328 20.08 4.93 16.31
C GLU A 328 20.21 3.77 15.32
N THR A 329 21.18 2.87 15.50
CA THR A 329 21.33 1.67 14.66
C THR A 329 20.12 0.75 14.78
N ARG A 330 19.59 0.55 16.00
CA ARG A 330 18.36 -0.25 16.23
C ARG A 330 17.11 0.45 15.72
N ILE A 331 17.00 1.77 15.86
CA ILE A 331 15.89 2.55 15.29
C ILE A 331 15.95 2.55 13.76
N GLU A 332 17.13 2.58 13.14
CA GLU A 332 17.27 2.46 11.69
C GLU A 332 16.88 1.06 11.19
N ALA A 333 17.18 0.01 11.96
CA ALA A 333 16.67 -1.33 11.70
C ALA A 333 15.14 -1.38 11.81
N LEU A 334 14.55 -0.70 12.80
CA LEU A 334 13.10 -0.58 12.94
C LEU A 334 12.46 0.19 11.79
N ARG A 335 13.05 1.32 11.36
CA ARG A 335 12.59 2.09 10.18
C ARG A 335 12.56 1.21 8.94
N ARG A 336 13.61 0.41 8.70
CA ARG A 336 13.67 -0.54 7.59
C ARG A 336 12.60 -1.63 7.71
N LEU A 337 12.41 -2.20 8.90
CA LEU A 337 11.39 -3.24 9.14
C LEU A 337 9.97 -2.70 8.92
N LEU A 338 9.67 -1.51 9.44
CA LEU A 338 8.36 -0.86 9.25
C LEU A 338 8.13 -0.48 7.78
N LEU A 339 9.17 -0.03 7.07
CA LEU A 339 9.09 0.22 5.63
C LEU A 339 8.84 -1.07 4.85
N ASP A 340 9.53 -2.16 5.17
CA ASP A 340 9.32 -3.46 4.52
C ASP A 340 7.92 -4.01 4.81
N ARG A 341 7.41 -3.89 6.06
CA ARG A 341 6.02 -4.26 6.40
C ARG A 341 4.96 -3.36 5.75
N LEU A 342 5.28 -2.10 5.47
CA LEU A 342 4.40 -1.20 4.72
C LEU A 342 4.33 -1.60 3.25
N LEU A 343 5.44 -2.07 2.68
CA LEU A 343 5.55 -2.52 1.29
C LEU A 343 5.05 -3.96 1.10
N GLN A 344 5.21 -4.84 2.09
CA GLN A 344 4.58 -6.16 2.13
C GLN A 344 3.08 -6.02 2.37
N THR A 345 2.29 -6.38 1.36
CA THR A 345 0.82 -6.33 1.37
C THR A 345 0.27 -7.73 1.03
N PRO A 346 -0.86 -8.18 1.62
CA PRO A 346 -2.03 -7.38 1.97
C PRO A 346 -2.07 -6.94 3.44
N SER A 347 -1.72 -5.69 3.70
CA SER A 347 -1.95 -5.00 4.97
C SER A 347 -3.20 -4.13 4.83
N THR A 348 -4.01 -4.03 5.89
CA THR A 348 -5.25 -3.25 5.85
C THR A 348 -4.94 -1.75 5.73
N LEU A 349 -5.89 -0.97 5.21
CA LEU A 349 -5.74 0.49 5.14
C LEU A 349 -5.48 1.12 6.52
N HIS A 350 -5.98 0.51 7.60
CA HIS A 350 -5.72 0.93 8.98
C HIS A 350 -4.25 0.69 9.37
N ASP A 351 -3.70 -0.49 9.07
CA ASP A 351 -2.30 -0.82 9.35
C ASP A 351 -1.35 0.06 8.52
N GLN A 352 -1.68 0.33 7.26
CA GLN A 352 -0.92 1.24 6.41
C GLN A 352 -0.88 2.65 7.01
N LYS A 353 -2.03 3.18 7.46
CA LYS A 353 -2.08 4.47 8.18
C LYS A 353 -1.23 4.46 9.44
N ARG A 354 -1.31 3.40 10.23
CA ARG A 354 -0.56 3.23 11.49
C ARG A 354 0.95 3.18 11.26
N TYR A 355 1.42 2.41 10.27
CA TYR A 355 2.84 2.34 9.91
C TYR A 355 3.37 3.65 9.32
N ILE A 356 2.58 4.36 8.50
CA ILE A 356 2.94 5.70 7.99
C ILE A 356 3.13 6.67 9.16
N ARG A 357 2.25 6.64 10.16
CA ARG A 357 2.38 7.44 11.39
C ARG A 357 3.67 7.12 12.13
N TYR A 358 3.94 5.84 12.39
CA TYR A 358 5.18 5.40 13.05
C TYR A 358 6.45 5.81 12.33
N LEU A 359 6.48 5.70 11.00
CA LEU A 359 7.62 6.13 10.20
C LEU A 359 7.79 7.66 10.20
N SER A 360 6.68 8.41 10.27
CA SER A 360 6.70 9.86 10.42
C SER A 360 7.26 10.28 11.77
N ASP A 361 6.80 9.67 12.86
CA ASP A 361 7.22 9.98 14.24
C ASP A 361 8.68 9.59 14.46
N LEU A 362 9.14 8.49 13.85
CA LEU A 362 10.54 8.08 13.83
C LEU A 362 11.43 8.95 12.92
N HIS A 363 10.90 10.00 12.27
CA HIS A 363 11.63 10.90 11.37
C HIS A 363 12.38 10.14 10.25
N ALA A 364 11.72 9.17 9.60
CA ALA A 364 12.32 8.44 8.49
C ALA A 364 12.68 9.36 7.30
N PRO A 365 13.76 9.07 6.56
CA PRO A 365 14.17 9.88 5.41
C PRO A 365 13.18 9.76 4.23
N GLY A 366 12.72 10.92 3.75
CA GLY A 366 11.78 11.04 2.64
C GLY A 366 10.32 11.13 3.09
N ASP A 367 9.39 10.84 2.18
CA ASP A 367 7.95 10.79 2.46
C ASP A 367 7.46 9.33 2.45
N PRO A 368 7.26 8.70 3.62
CA PRO A 368 6.79 7.31 3.72
C PRO A 368 5.39 7.10 3.13
N ALA A 369 4.51 8.10 3.23
CA ALA A 369 3.16 8.02 2.68
C ALA A 369 3.20 7.97 1.15
N TRP A 370 4.04 8.81 0.53
CA TRP A 370 4.22 8.78 -0.92
C TRP A 370 4.84 7.46 -1.42
N LYS A 371 5.84 6.91 -0.71
CA LYS A 371 6.41 5.58 -1.03
C LYS A 371 5.35 4.47 -0.97
N CYS A 372 4.43 4.54 0.00
CA CYS A 372 3.31 3.60 0.07
C CYS A 372 2.36 3.76 -1.12
N ILE A 373 2.00 5.00 -1.49
CA ILE A 373 1.13 5.28 -2.65
C ILE A 373 1.76 4.73 -3.94
N ASP A 374 3.05 4.99 -4.18
CA ASP A 374 3.75 4.46 -5.36
C ASP A 374 3.80 2.93 -5.37
N ALA A 375 4.00 2.30 -4.21
CA ALA A 375 3.97 0.85 -4.08
C ALA A 375 2.57 0.26 -4.33
N GLN A 376 1.50 0.89 -3.81
CA GLN A 376 0.12 0.48 -4.09
C GLN A 376 -0.20 0.60 -5.57
N HIS A 377 0.21 1.70 -6.22
CA HIS A 377 0.04 1.89 -7.65
C HIS A 377 0.68 0.75 -8.47
N LYS A 378 1.97 0.46 -8.23
CA LYS A 378 2.69 -0.65 -8.90
C LYS A 378 2.07 -2.01 -8.61
N ARG A 379 1.60 -2.24 -7.39
CA ARG A 379 0.92 -3.49 -7.00
C ARG A 379 -0.40 -3.66 -7.75
N ILE A 380 -1.23 -2.63 -7.84
CA ILE A 380 -2.52 -2.74 -8.55
C ILE A 380 -2.25 -3.09 -10.03
N LEU A 381 -1.28 -2.42 -10.66
CA LEU A 381 -0.85 -2.75 -12.02
C LEU A 381 -0.38 -4.21 -12.14
N GLN A 382 0.40 -4.69 -11.17
CA GLN A 382 0.87 -6.08 -11.16
C GLN A 382 -0.26 -7.09 -10.91
N LEU A 383 -1.23 -6.78 -10.06
CA LEU A 383 -2.41 -7.63 -9.84
C LEU A 383 -3.25 -7.77 -11.12
N MET A 384 -3.40 -6.67 -11.88
CA MET A 384 -4.09 -6.69 -13.17
C MET A 384 -3.32 -7.54 -14.20
N GLN A 385 -1.99 -7.41 -14.24
CA GLN A 385 -1.13 -8.22 -15.11
C GLN A 385 -1.19 -9.71 -14.74
N ASN A 386 -1.06 -10.04 -13.45
CA ASN A 386 -1.16 -11.42 -12.94
C ASN A 386 -2.55 -12.02 -13.24
N CYS A 387 -3.62 -11.21 -13.18
CA CYS A 387 -4.95 -11.65 -13.55
C CYS A 387 -4.99 -12.08 -15.02
N ARG A 388 -4.43 -11.28 -15.94
CA ARG A 388 -4.33 -11.64 -17.36
C ARG A 388 -3.52 -12.93 -17.53
N ASP A 389 -2.31 -12.95 -16.99
CA ASP A 389 -1.37 -14.05 -17.25
C ASP A 389 -1.90 -15.39 -16.71
N GLY A 390 -2.67 -15.37 -15.60
CA GLY A 390 -3.36 -16.55 -15.08
C GLY A 390 -4.44 -17.11 -16.02
N PHE A 391 -5.21 -16.26 -16.69
CA PHE A 391 -6.25 -16.70 -17.63
C PHE A 391 -5.70 -17.08 -19.02
N ILE A 392 -4.56 -16.51 -19.43
CA ILE A 392 -3.89 -16.86 -20.70
C ILE A 392 -3.11 -18.17 -20.56
N SER A 393 -2.41 -18.38 -19.44
CA SER A 393 -1.62 -19.60 -19.19
C SER A 393 -2.46 -20.86 -18.93
N GLY A 394 -3.80 -20.75 -18.92
CA GLY A 394 -4.71 -21.88 -18.68
C GLY A 394 -4.70 -22.40 -17.24
N GLN A 395 -4.01 -21.72 -16.32
CA GLN A 395 -4.05 -22.06 -14.91
C GLN A 395 -5.43 -21.67 -14.38
N ARG A 396 -6.32 -22.66 -14.22
CA ARG A 396 -7.56 -22.48 -13.44
C ARG A 396 -7.14 -21.87 -12.11
N VAL A 397 -7.35 -20.56 -11.94
CA VAL A 397 -7.26 -19.96 -10.61
C VAL A 397 -8.45 -20.51 -9.86
N GLY A 398 -8.24 -21.66 -9.22
CA GLY A 398 -9.23 -22.30 -8.38
C GLY A 398 -9.77 -21.27 -7.41
N VAL A 399 -11.10 -21.24 -7.30
CA VAL A 399 -11.88 -20.50 -6.31
C VAL A 399 -11.62 -21.09 -4.91
N GLY A 400 -10.36 -21.23 -4.49
CA GLY A 400 -10.05 -22.06 -3.32
C GLY A 400 -8.65 -21.94 -2.74
N ALA A 401 -7.92 -20.84 -2.96
CA ALA A 401 -6.59 -20.70 -2.37
C ALA A 401 -6.31 -19.30 -1.81
N LEU A 402 -7.30 -18.68 -1.16
CA LEU A 402 -7.11 -17.64 -0.13
C LEU A 402 -8.32 -17.63 0.83
N ASP A 403 -8.63 -18.79 1.43
CA ASP A 403 -9.56 -18.87 2.56
C ASP A 403 -8.78 -19.31 3.80
N LEU A 404 -8.46 -18.35 4.66
CA LEU A 404 -8.42 -18.57 6.09
C LEU A 404 -9.32 -17.52 6.72
N GLU A 405 -10.44 -18.03 7.25
CA GLU A 405 -11.50 -17.41 8.06
C GLU A 405 -12.62 -16.63 7.33
N GLY A 406 -13.63 -17.41 6.90
CA GLY A 406 -15.01 -17.27 7.39
C GLY A 406 -15.81 -16.02 7.03
N ASP A 407 -16.39 -15.98 5.82
CA ASP A 407 -17.82 -15.75 5.55
C ASP A 407 -18.00 -15.53 4.04
N THR A 408 -18.78 -16.40 3.37
CA THR A 408 -19.23 -16.23 1.99
C THR A 408 -20.09 -14.97 1.87
N ARG A 409 -19.44 -13.83 1.62
CA ARG A 409 -20.09 -12.59 1.16
C ARG A 409 -20.18 -12.61 -0.37
N PRO A 410 -21.33 -12.31 -0.98
CA PRO A 410 -21.44 -12.10 -2.42
C PRO A 410 -20.52 -10.95 -2.87
N SER A 411 -19.97 -11.07 -4.09
CA SER A 411 -19.15 -10.07 -4.78
C SER A 411 -19.75 -8.67 -4.63
N ALA A 412 -18.91 -7.64 -4.46
CA ALA A 412 -19.37 -6.25 -4.28
C ALA A 412 -20.25 -5.79 -5.46
N LEU A 413 -19.96 -6.28 -6.67
CA LEU A 413 -20.74 -6.07 -7.89
C LEU A 413 -22.15 -6.70 -7.84
N SER A 414 -22.31 -7.87 -7.21
CA SER A 414 -23.62 -8.52 -7.04
C SER A 414 -24.53 -7.80 -6.04
N ARG A 415 -23.99 -6.90 -5.20
CA ARG A 415 -24.78 -6.08 -4.26
C ARG A 415 -25.28 -4.78 -4.89
N LEU A 416 -24.61 -4.28 -5.93
CA LEU A 416 -24.99 -3.07 -6.65
C LEU A 416 -26.05 -3.33 -7.74
N SER A 417 -26.12 -4.54 -8.29
CA SER A 417 -27.12 -4.94 -9.31
C SER A 417 -28.55 -5.12 -8.77
N HIS A 418 -28.77 -4.99 -7.46
CA HIS A 418 -30.06 -5.25 -6.81
C HIS A 418 -30.72 -4.04 -6.12
N SER A 419 -30.25 -2.82 -6.35
CA SER A 419 -30.87 -1.60 -5.78
C SER A 419 -31.52 -0.70 -6.83
N ALA A 420 -32.44 -1.23 -7.64
CA ALA A 420 -33.44 -0.41 -8.33
C ALA A 420 -34.72 -1.24 -8.60
N SER A 421 -35.87 -0.68 -8.21
CA SER A 421 -37.24 -1.18 -8.44
C SER A 421 -37.80 -2.22 -7.46
N LEU A 422 -38.17 -1.76 -6.26
CA LEU A 422 -39.30 -2.33 -5.51
C LEU A 422 -40.55 -1.49 -5.80
N LYS A 423 -41.34 -1.90 -6.80
CA LYS A 423 -42.80 -1.67 -6.80
C LYS A 423 -43.49 -3.03 -6.76
N ARG A 424 -44.15 -3.26 -5.62
CA ARG A 424 -44.99 -4.40 -5.30
C ARG A 424 -46.23 -4.40 -6.19
N GLY A 425 -46.41 -5.45 -6.99
CA GLY A 425 -47.63 -5.77 -7.72
C GLY A 425 -47.52 -7.19 -8.24
N GLY A 426 -48.29 -8.12 -7.66
CA GLY A 426 -48.22 -9.55 -8.00
C GLY A 426 -48.89 -9.87 -9.34
N SER A 427 -48.32 -10.83 -10.06
CA SER A 427 -49.01 -11.95 -10.72
C SER A 427 -48.10 -12.57 -11.80
N LEU A 428 -48.16 -13.90 -11.89
CA LEU A 428 -47.67 -14.78 -12.97
C LEU A 428 -46.14 -14.93 -13.13
N ARG A 429 -45.64 -15.96 -12.43
CA ARG A 429 -44.35 -16.62 -12.64
C ARG A 429 -44.32 -17.24 -14.04
N SER A 430 -43.66 -16.57 -14.98
CA SER A 430 -43.24 -17.19 -16.25
C SER A 430 -42.11 -18.20 -15.96
N PRO A 431 -42.13 -19.43 -16.50
CA PRO A 431 -41.04 -20.38 -16.36
C PRO A 431 -39.83 -19.88 -17.17
N ARG A 432 -38.70 -19.64 -16.49
CA ARG A 432 -37.40 -19.47 -17.17
C ARG A 432 -37.10 -20.76 -17.96
N PRO A 433 -36.68 -20.71 -19.23
CA PRO A 433 -36.26 -21.90 -19.95
C PRO A 433 -35.00 -22.47 -19.31
N SER A 434 -35.09 -23.71 -18.85
CA SER A 434 -34.00 -24.51 -18.32
C SER A 434 -33.28 -25.25 -19.45
N THR A 435 -32.35 -24.57 -20.10
CA THR A 435 -31.34 -25.09 -21.04
C THR A 435 -30.37 -23.92 -21.16
N TRP A 436 -29.12 -23.96 -20.68
CA TRP A 436 -27.97 -24.69 -21.21
C TRP A 436 -26.84 -24.68 -20.16
N ARG A 437 -26.13 -25.80 -19.98
CA ARG A 437 -24.84 -25.82 -19.29
C ARG A 437 -23.75 -25.34 -20.26
N PHE A 438 -23.39 -24.08 -20.23
CA PHE A 438 -22.13 -23.61 -20.80
C PHE A 438 -21.32 -22.96 -19.69
N GLU A 439 -20.08 -23.43 -19.48
CA GLU A 439 -19.12 -22.73 -18.64
C GLU A 439 -18.96 -21.30 -19.18
N THR A 440 -19.11 -20.30 -18.30
CA THR A 440 -18.94 -18.88 -18.67
C THR A 440 -17.61 -18.70 -19.41
N PRO A 441 -17.59 -18.07 -20.61
CA PRO A 441 -16.37 -17.90 -21.39
C PRO A 441 -15.26 -17.26 -20.55
N PRO A 442 -14.00 -17.69 -20.71
CA PRO A 442 -12.89 -17.21 -19.90
C PRO A 442 -12.64 -15.70 -20.07
N GLN A 443 -13.01 -15.11 -21.22
CA GLN A 443 -12.97 -13.65 -21.43
C GLN A 443 -13.92 -12.92 -20.45
N VAL A 444 -15.14 -13.44 -20.27
CA VAL A 444 -16.14 -12.84 -19.37
C VAL A 444 -15.68 -12.94 -17.92
N GLN A 445 -15.19 -14.12 -17.51
CA GLN A 445 -14.63 -14.34 -16.17
C GLN A 445 -13.41 -13.45 -15.91
N PHE A 446 -12.57 -13.24 -16.92
CA PHE A 446 -11.42 -12.36 -16.84
C PHE A 446 -11.84 -10.90 -16.62
N VAL A 447 -12.80 -10.39 -17.39
CA VAL A 447 -13.29 -9.01 -17.22
C VAL A 447 -13.94 -8.83 -15.84
N GLU A 448 -14.75 -9.80 -15.40
CA GLU A 448 -15.35 -9.79 -14.06
C GLU A 448 -14.28 -9.70 -12.96
N LYS A 449 -13.29 -10.60 -13.00
CA LYS A 449 -12.21 -10.62 -12.01
C LYS A 449 -11.32 -9.38 -12.07
N LEU A 450 -11.03 -8.89 -13.27
CA LEU A 450 -10.23 -7.68 -13.47
C LEU A 450 -10.95 -6.45 -12.89
N SER A 451 -12.25 -6.31 -13.17
CA SER A 451 -13.09 -5.27 -12.58
C SER A 451 -13.18 -5.40 -11.06
N ASP A 452 -13.31 -6.61 -10.52
CA ASP A 452 -13.30 -6.84 -9.07
C ASP A 452 -11.96 -6.45 -8.41
N VAL A 453 -10.82 -6.72 -9.07
CA VAL A 453 -9.50 -6.29 -8.59
C VAL A 453 -9.44 -4.75 -8.51
N VAL A 454 -9.89 -4.04 -9.54
CA VAL A 454 -9.88 -2.58 -9.56
C VAL A 454 -10.86 -2.01 -8.52
N ILE A 455 -12.10 -2.50 -8.47
CA ILE A 455 -13.11 -2.04 -7.51
C ILE A 455 -12.72 -2.40 -6.07
N GLY A 456 -12.00 -3.50 -5.85
CA GLY A 456 -11.52 -3.89 -4.53
C GLY A 456 -10.36 -3.03 -4.01
N GLN A 457 -9.43 -2.63 -4.90
CA GLN A 457 -8.19 -1.94 -4.50
C GLN A 457 -8.25 -0.42 -4.66
N LEU A 458 -8.87 0.08 -5.74
CA LEU A 458 -8.88 1.50 -6.09
C LEU A 458 -9.59 2.40 -5.06
N PRO A 459 -10.71 2.01 -4.41
CA PRO A 459 -11.30 2.80 -3.33
C PRO A 459 -10.35 3.00 -2.14
N ASN A 460 -9.59 1.98 -1.77
CA ASN A 460 -8.62 2.08 -0.67
C ASN A 460 -7.45 2.98 -1.05
N PHE A 461 -6.97 2.85 -2.29
CA PHE A 461 -5.94 3.73 -2.87
C PHE A 461 -6.38 5.19 -2.89
N TRP A 462 -7.60 5.47 -3.35
CA TRP A 462 -8.18 6.81 -3.36
C TRP A 462 -8.37 7.38 -1.95
N LYS A 463 -8.91 6.59 -1.01
CA LYS A 463 -9.05 7.00 0.39
C LYS A 463 -7.69 7.30 1.06
N LEU A 464 -6.65 6.55 0.71
CA LEU A 464 -5.28 6.80 1.18
C LEU A 464 -4.77 8.14 0.67
N TRP A 465 -4.99 8.45 -0.61
CA TRP A 465 -4.67 9.76 -1.21
C TRP A 465 -5.42 10.92 -0.54
N ILE A 466 -6.75 10.82 -0.39
CA ILE A 466 -7.54 11.84 0.30
C ILE A 466 -7.04 12.04 1.74
N SER A 467 -6.68 10.94 2.42
CA SER A 467 -6.13 11.01 3.77
C SER A 467 -4.78 11.76 3.80
N TYR A 468 -3.94 11.58 2.78
CA TYR A 468 -2.64 12.26 2.61
C TYR A 468 -2.80 13.75 2.32
N VAL A 469 -3.69 14.11 1.38
CA VAL A 469 -4.00 15.51 1.04
C VAL A 469 -4.57 16.27 2.23
N ASN A 470 -5.47 15.63 2.98
CA ASN A 470 -6.10 16.25 4.15
C ASN A 470 -5.15 16.31 5.37
N GLY A 471 -4.02 15.59 5.33
CA GLY A 471 -3.07 15.49 6.44
C GLY A 471 -3.51 14.55 7.58
N SER A 472 -4.67 13.89 7.45
CA SER A 472 -5.22 12.95 8.43
C SER A 472 -4.38 11.68 8.63
N LEU A 473 -3.40 11.42 7.75
CA LEU A 473 -2.41 10.35 7.96
C LEU A 473 -1.46 10.62 9.14
N PHE A 474 -1.34 11.87 9.55
CA PHE A 474 -0.35 12.32 10.54
C PHE A 474 -0.99 12.87 11.83
N SER A 475 -2.31 13.03 11.88
CA SER A 475 -3.06 13.42 13.09
C SER A 475 -4.53 12.99 12.96
N GLU A 476 -5.06 12.25 13.95
CA GLU A 476 -6.50 11.92 14.04
C GLU A 476 -7.35 13.12 14.49
N THR A 477 -6.75 14.09 15.19
CA THR A 477 -7.43 15.26 15.78
C THR A 477 -7.34 16.54 14.96
N GLY A 478 -6.59 16.55 13.86
CA GLY A 478 -6.46 17.72 12.98
C GLY A 478 -5.68 18.89 13.59
N GLU A 479 -4.88 18.63 14.63
CA GLU A 479 -4.06 19.64 15.28
C GLU A 479 -3.00 20.19 14.30
N LYS A 480 -2.78 21.52 14.36
CA LYS A 480 -1.81 22.24 13.52
C LYS A 480 -0.38 21.93 13.97
N SER A 481 0.09 20.72 13.70
CA SER A 481 1.51 20.36 13.80
C SER A 481 2.25 20.86 12.54
N GLY A 482 3.48 21.36 12.70
CA GLY A 482 4.33 21.75 11.57
C GLY A 482 4.60 20.61 10.57
N GLN A 483 4.45 19.36 11.01
CA GLN A 483 4.60 18.16 10.19
C GLN A 483 3.40 17.95 9.24
N VAL A 484 2.18 18.28 9.70
CA VAL A 484 0.94 18.23 8.89
C VAL A 484 0.93 19.32 7.81
N GLU A 485 1.47 20.50 8.09
CA GLU A 485 1.60 21.56 7.08
C GLU A 485 2.65 21.22 6.01
N LYS A 486 3.75 20.55 6.40
CA LYS A 486 4.76 20.06 5.46
C LYS A 486 4.20 18.96 4.54
N SER A 487 3.42 18.02 5.09
CA SER A 487 2.79 16.97 4.28
C SER A 487 1.75 17.53 3.31
N LYS A 488 0.94 18.51 3.72
CA LYS A 488 -0.01 19.19 2.84
C LYS A 488 0.68 19.92 1.68
N LYS A 489 1.83 20.56 1.92
CA LYS A 489 2.64 21.18 0.86
C LYS A 489 3.19 20.14 -0.12
N ASN A 490 3.73 19.02 0.39
CA ASN A 490 4.21 17.91 -0.44
C ASN A 490 3.07 17.31 -1.28
N ALA A 491 1.90 17.11 -0.69
CA ALA A 491 0.72 16.57 -1.37
C ALA A 491 0.26 17.47 -2.54
N ARG A 492 0.26 18.79 -2.35
CA ARG A 492 -0.04 19.75 -3.43
C ARG A 492 0.97 19.65 -4.58
N GLN A 493 2.26 19.49 -4.28
CA GLN A 493 3.29 19.34 -5.30
C GLN A 493 3.17 18.02 -6.08
N ARG A 494 2.65 16.96 -5.44
CA ARG A 494 2.47 15.61 -6.00
C ARG A 494 1.10 15.35 -6.62
N GLN A 495 0.20 16.33 -6.62
CA GLN A 495 -1.17 16.17 -7.13
C GLN A 495 -1.20 15.75 -8.62
N ASN A 496 -0.34 16.33 -9.45
CA ASN A 496 -0.24 15.97 -10.87
C ASN A 496 0.38 14.57 -11.07
N ASP A 497 1.29 14.16 -10.19
CA ASP A 497 1.87 12.80 -10.23
C ASP A 497 0.81 11.76 -9.88
N PHE A 498 -0.01 12.02 -8.85
CA PHE A 498 -1.11 11.13 -8.49
C PHE A 498 -2.20 11.07 -9.56
N LYS A 499 -2.52 12.21 -10.20
CA LYS A 499 -3.43 12.25 -11.36
C LYS A 499 -2.95 11.27 -12.45
N ARG A 500 -1.66 11.31 -12.79
CA ARG A 500 -1.04 10.41 -13.77
C ARG A 500 -1.09 8.94 -13.37
N MET A 501 -0.96 8.62 -12.08
CA MET A 501 -1.12 7.25 -11.57
C MET A 501 -2.55 6.74 -11.79
N ILE A 502 -3.57 7.56 -11.54
CA ILE A 502 -4.97 7.18 -11.82
C ILE A 502 -5.20 7.02 -13.32
N GLU A 503 -4.69 7.93 -14.16
CA GLU A 503 -4.74 7.81 -15.63
C GLU A 503 -4.09 6.51 -16.11
N GLU A 504 -2.94 6.13 -15.55
CA GLU A 504 -2.26 4.88 -15.89
C GLU A 504 -3.11 3.66 -15.48
N LEU A 505 -3.70 3.67 -14.29
CA LEU A 505 -4.57 2.57 -13.82
C LEU A 505 -5.83 2.41 -14.69
N THR A 506 -6.53 3.50 -14.98
CA THR A 506 -7.75 3.46 -15.82
C THR A 506 -7.40 3.10 -17.26
N SER A 507 -6.30 3.64 -17.81
CA SER A 507 -5.80 3.28 -19.14
C SER A 507 -5.41 1.79 -19.22
N ARG A 508 -4.70 1.26 -18.23
CA ARG A 508 -4.29 -0.16 -18.18
C ARG A 508 -5.50 -1.08 -18.11
N LEU A 509 -6.51 -0.73 -17.31
CA LEU A 509 -7.77 -1.48 -17.21
C LEU A 509 -8.43 -1.57 -18.59
N VAL A 510 -8.58 -0.43 -19.25
CA VAL A 510 -9.22 -0.35 -20.57
C VAL A 510 -8.42 -1.13 -21.62
N LYS A 511 -7.09 -1.02 -21.63
CA LYS A 511 -6.23 -1.78 -22.58
C LYS A 511 -6.33 -3.29 -22.39
N PHE A 512 -6.43 -3.78 -21.15
CA PHE A 512 -6.65 -5.21 -20.90
C PHE A 512 -8.02 -5.69 -21.39
N ILE A 513 -9.07 -4.90 -21.17
CA ILE A 513 -10.42 -5.24 -21.64
C ILE A 513 -10.46 -5.18 -23.19
N ARG A 514 -9.87 -4.15 -23.81
CA ARG A 514 -9.73 -4.07 -25.28
C ARG A 514 -8.94 -5.26 -25.83
N GLY A 515 -7.81 -5.62 -25.23
CA GLY A 515 -7.02 -6.77 -25.66
C GLY A 515 -7.76 -8.11 -25.60
N ALA A 516 -8.77 -8.24 -24.73
CA ALA A 516 -9.57 -9.45 -24.59
C ALA A 516 -10.80 -9.50 -25.51
N LEU A 517 -11.36 -8.35 -25.89
CA LEU A 517 -12.67 -8.27 -26.56
C LEU A 517 -12.65 -7.56 -27.91
N LEU A 518 -11.72 -6.63 -28.11
CA LEU A 518 -11.58 -5.77 -29.27
C LEU A 518 -10.13 -5.79 -29.79
N PRO A 519 -9.57 -6.97 -30.13
CA PRO A 519 -8.17 -7.06 -30.56
C PRO A 519 -7.90 -6.23 -31.82
N THR A 520 -8.88 -6.09 -32.72
CA THR A 520 -8.77 -5.35 -33.99
C THR A 520 -8.64 -3.82 -33.83
N THR A 521 -9.00 -3.26 -32.67
CA THR A 521 -8.88 -1.81 -32.42
C THR A 521 -7.52 -1.42 -31.83
N MET A 522 -6.67 -2.40 -31.51
CA MET A 522 -5.39 -2.20 -30.83
C MET A 522 -4.21 -2.32 -31.80
N PRO A 523 -3.17 -1.46 -31.68
CA PRO A 523 -1.94 -1.62 -32.45
C PRO A 523 -1.23 -2.95 -32.14
N PRO A 524 -0.51 -3.57 -33.10
CA PRO A 524 0.12 -4.88 -32.92
C PRO A 524 1.08 -4.95 -31.72
N ALA A 525 1.80 -3.85 -31.46
CA ALA A 525 2.71 -3.74 -30.31
C ALA A 525 1.96 -3.85 -28.97
N GLU A 526 0.79 -3.21 -28.85
CA GLU A 526 -0.02 -3.28 -27.63
C GLU A 526 -0.74 -4.62 -27.50
N LEU A 527 -1.13 -5.23 -28.62
CA LEU A 527 -1.78 -6.53 -28.66
C LEU A 527 -0.88 -7.64 -28.06
N SER A 528 0.44 -7.56 -28.28
CA SER A 528 1.42 -8.47 -27.65
C SER A 528 1.45 -8.36 -26.11
N LEU A 529 1.20 -7.16 -25.57
CA LEU A 529 1.28 -6.85 -24.14
C LEU A 529 -0.04 -7.07 -23.39
N TYR A 530 -1.17 -6.80 -24.04
CA TYR A 530 -2.49 -6.79 -23.42
C TYR A 530 -3.45 -7.86 -23.98
N GLY A 531 -3.19 -8.38 -25.19
CA GLY A 531 -3.98 -9.40 -25.87
C GLY A 531 -3.59 -10.84 -25.48
N GLY A 532 -3.71 -11.78 -26.42
CA GLY A 532 -3.45 -13.23 -26.21
C GLY A 532 -4.71 -14.11 -26.16
N TRP A 533 -5.80 -13.65 -26.78
CA TRP A 533 -7.11 -14.30 -26.79
C TRP A 533 -7.55 -14.79 -28.17
N GLU A 534 -6.64 -14.78 -29.15
CA GLU A 534 -6.92 -15.02 -30.59
C GLU A 534 -7.43 -16.45 -30.88
N ASP A 535 -7.06 -17.44 -30.06
CA ASP A 535 -7.49 -18.85 -30.22
C ASP A 535 -8.88 -19.16 -29.63
N LYS A 536 -9.60 -18.17 -29.08
CA LYS A 536 -10.89 -18.41 -28.40
C LYS A 536 -12.08 -17.99 -29.27
N ALA A 537 -13.15 -18.78 -29.17
CA ALA A 537 -14.40 -18.55 -29.90
C ALA A 537 -14.95 -17.14 -29.66
N GLU A 538 -15.50 -16.54 -30.72
CA GLU A 538 -16.18 -15.26 -30.67
C GLU A 538 -17.34 -15.28 -29.65
N LEU A 539 -17.47 -14.18 -28.91
CA LEU A 539 -18.50 -14.04 -27.89
C LEU A 539 -19.85 -13.69 -28.53
N THR A 540 -20.90 -14.40 -28.13
CA THR A 540 -22.28 -14.04 -28.50
C THR A 540 -22.71 -12.71 -27.87
N GLY A 541 -23.67 -12.01 -28.49
CA GLY A 541 -24.20 -10.73 -27.98
C GLY A 541 -24.67 -10.75 -26.52
N ALA A 542 -25.20 -11.88 -26.03
CA ALA A 542 -25.61 -12.02 -24.62
C ALA A 542 -24.43 -11.88 -23.63
N TRP A 543 -23.26 -12.46 -23.95
CA TRP A 543 -22.06 -12.35 -23.13
C TRP A 543 -21.46 -10.94 -23.18
N LEU A 544 -21.51 -10.29 -24.34
CA LEU A 544 -21.11 -8.88 -24.50
C LEU A 544 -22.01 -7.94 -23.68
N THR A 545 -23.30 -8.22 -23.61
CA THR A 545 -24.25 -7.47 -22.75
C THR A 545 -23.88 -7.60 -21.27
N GLN A 546 -23.53 -8.81 -20.81
CA GLN A 546 -23.04 -9.00 -19.43
C GLN A 546 -21.74 -8.23 -19.16
N ILE A 547 -20.80 -8.23 -20.11
CA ILE A 547 -19.56 -7.45 -20.01
C ILE A 547 -19.87 -5.94 -19.91
N ILE A 548 -20.78 -5.43 -20.73
CA ILE A 548 -21.21 -4.02 -20.67
C ILE A 548 -21.76 -3.70 -19.27
N HIS A 549 -22.52 -4.60 -18.64
CA HIS A 549 -22.97 -4.42 -17.26
C HIS A 549 -21.83 -4.38 -16.25
N ILE A 550 -20.84 -5.27 -16.37
CA ILE A 550 -19.67 -5.30 -15.48
C ILE A 550 -18.87 -3.98 -15.61
N VAL A 551 -18.61 -3.53 -16.84
CA VAL A 551 -17.86 -2.29 -17.09
C VAL A 551 -18.66 -1.06 -16.64
N ARG A 552 -19.98 -1.03 -16.85
CA ARG A 552 -20.87 0.02 -16.30
C ARG A 552 -20.83 0.07 -14.78
N ALA A 553 -20.95 -1.08 -14.12
CA ALA A 553 -20.90 -1.16 -12.66
C ALA A 553 -19.51 -0.75 -12.13
N CYS A 554 -18.44 -1.08 -12.86
CA CYS A 554 -17.10 -0.60 -12.54
C CYS A 554 -17.01 0.93 -12.66
N HIS A 555 -17.49 1.51 -13.76
CA HIS A 555 -17.52 2.96 -13.94
C HIS A 555 -18.34 3.65 -12.84
N GLU A 556 -19.56 3.17 -12.56
CA GLU A 556 -20.43 3.69 -11.49
C GLU A 556 -19.76 3.64 -10.10
N ALA A 557 -19.09 2.53 -9.78
CA ALA A 557 -18.35 2.38 -8.52
C ALA A 557 -17.18 3.37 -8.41
N LEU A 558 -16.49 3.68 -9.51
CA LEU A 558 -15.39 4.66 -9.53
C LEU A 558 -15.90 6.10 -9.51
N SER A 559 -16.98 6.42 -10.21
CA SER A 559 -17.64 7.73 -10.14
C SER A 559 -18.16 8.04 -8.74
N ALA A 560 -18.67 7.03 -8.02
CA ALA A 560 -19.11 7.17 -6.63
C ALA A 560 -17.99 7.56 -5.64
N LEU A 561 -16.71 7.41 -6.03
CA LEU A 561 -15.56 7.86 -5.25
C LEU A 561 -15.23 9.35 -5.47
N GLU A 562 -16.01 10.07 -6.29
CA GLU A 562 -15.77 11.46 -6.69
C GLU A 562 -14.42 11.64 -7.41
N ILE A 563 -13.98 10.62 -8.16
CA ILE A 563 -12.83 10.73 -9.05
C ILE A 563 -13.22 11.67 -10.21
N PRO A 564 -12.35 12.63 -10.61
CA PRO A 564 -12.62 13.53 -11.72
C PRO A 564 -13.02 12.80 -13.01
N ASN A 565 -14.10 13.27 -13.66
CA ASN A 565 -14.68 12.61 -14.84
C ASN A 565 -13.70 12.50 -16.03
N ASP A 566 -12.76 13.45 -16.16
CA ASP A 566 -11.72 13.41 -17.19
C ASP A 566 -10.82 12.15 -17.09
N LEU A 567 -10.65 11.62 -15.88
CA LEU A 567 -9.88 10.40 -15.62
C LEU A 567 -10.66 9.11 -15.91
N LEU A 568 -11.98 9.20 -15.89
CA LEU A 568 -12.91 8.08 -16.13
C LEU A 568 -13.40 8.03 -17.58
N GLN A 569 -13.18 9.09 -18.36
CA GLN A 569 -13.60 9.19 -19.77
C GLN A 569 -13.14 8.00 -20.61
N VAL A 570 -11.92 7.50 -20.39
CA VAL A 570 -11.36 6.34 -21.12
C VAL A 570 -12.23 5.08 -20.95
N ILE A 571 -12.90 4.92 -19.79
CA ILE A 571 -13.82 3.80 -19.54
C ILE A 571 -15.16 4.04 -20.26
N GLN A 572 -15.64 5.28 -20.35
CA GLN A 572 -16.84 5.62 -21.12
C GLN A 572 -16.63 5.41 -22.62
N ASP A 573 -15.44 5.77 -23.14
CA ASP A 573 -15.07 5.55 -24.53
C ASP A 573 -15.03 4.03 -24.85
N LEU A 574 -14.47 3.23 -23.93
CA LEU A 574 -14.54 1.77 -24.02
C LEU A 574 -16.00 1.25 -24.00
N LEU A 575 -16.85 1.77 -23.11
CA LEU A 575 -18.26 1.38 -23.07
C LEU A 575 -18.98 1.71 -24.37
N PHE A 576 -18.67 2.83 -25.01
CA PHE A 576 -19.18 3.17 -26.32
C PHE A 576 -18.73 2.13 -27.37
N GLU A 577 -17.44 1.83 -27.46
CA GLU A 577 -16.90 0.83 -28.40
C GLU A 577 -17.49 -0.57 -28.16
N LEU A 578 -17.63 -1.01 -26.91
CA LEU A 578 -18.22 -2.31 -26.56
C LEU A 578 -19.69 -2.39 -26.96
N ARG A 579 -20.45 -1.30 -26.82
CA ARG A 579 -21.86 -1.25 -27.24
C ARG A 579 -22.00 -1.29 -28.76
N VAL A 580 -21.14 -0.58 -29.50
CA VAL A 580 -21.07 -0.68 -30.98
C VAL A 580 -20.72 -2.11 -31.39
N HIS A 581 -19.71 -2.72 -30.78
CA HIS A 581 -19.31 -4.09 -31.09
C HIS A 581 -20.42 -5.10 -30.76
N CYS A 582 -21.10 -4.95 -29.61
CA CYS A 582 -22.25 -5.78 -29.25
C CYS A 582 -23.38 -5.69 -30.27
N LEU A 583 -23.67 -4.49 -30.78
CA LEU A 583 -24.65 -4.27 -31.85
C LEU A 583 -24.27 -5.05 -33.11
N MET A 584 -23.04 -4.85 -33.60
CA MET A 584 -22.57 -5.49 -34.83
C MET A 584 -22.52 -7.02 -34.72
N MET A 585 -21.99 -7.55 -33.61
CA MET A 585 -21.91 -9.00 -33.40
C MET A 585 -23.28 -9.66 -33.27
N THR A 586 -24.25 -8.98 -32.65
CA THR A 586 -25.61 -9.52 -32.53
C THR A 586 -26.30 -9.58 -33.89
N LEU A 587 -26.15 -8.53 -34.72
CA LEU A 587 -26.66 -8.51 -36.09
C LEU A 587 -25.99 -9.59 -36.96
N LEU A 588 -24.66 -9.72 -36.89
CA LEU A 588 -23.91 -10.77 -37.60
C LEU A 588 -24.35 -12.18 -37.19
N HIS A 589 -24.48 -12.46 -35.89
CA HIS A 589 -24.94 -13.77 -35.40
C HIS A 589 -26.36 -14.08 -35.87
N THR A 590 -27.22 -13.06 -35.91
CA THR A 590 -28.59 -13.19 -36.42
C THR A 590 -28.60 -13.55 -37.90
N THR A 591 -27.69 -13.01 -38.71
CA THR A 591 -27.51 -13.44 -40.10
C THR A 591 -27.23 -14.94 -40.19
N GLU A 592 -26.37 -15.48 -39.32
CA GLU A 592 -26.06 -16.93 -39.28
C GLU A 592 -27.24 -17.77 -38.78
N ASP A 593 -27.98 -17.28 -37.78
CA ASP A 593 -29.20 -17.95 -37.30
C ASP A 593 -30.28 -18.01 -38.37
N VAL A 594 -30.41 -16.94 -39.17
CA VAL A 594 -31.32 -16.87 -40.31
C VAL A 594 -30.95 -17.87 -41.40
N LYS A 595 -29.65 -18.05 -41.70
CA LYS A 595 -29.18 -19.07 -42.66
C LYS A 595 -29.61 -20.49 -42.27
N ARG A 596 -29.70 -20.78 -40.97
CA ARG A 596 -30.13 -22.09 -40.43
C ARG A 596 -31.65 -22.26 -40.42
N LEU A 597 -32.44 -21.21 -40.73
CA LEU A 597 -33.91 -21.33 -40.78
C LEU A 597 -34.37 -22.29 -41.88
N ALA A 598 -33.61 -22.43 -42.97
CA ALA A 598 -33.92 -23.38 -44.04
C ALA A 598 -34.01 -24.84 -43.54
N GLU A 599 -33.29 -25.21 -42.46
CA GLU A 599 -33.33 -26.56 -41.88
C GLU A 599 -34.58 -26.80 -41.02
N LYS A 600 -35.28 -25.72 -40.62
CA LYS A 600 -36.45 -25.76 -39.72
C LYS A 600 -37.78 -25.64 -40.47
N GLU A 601 -37.74 -25.81 -41.79
CA GLU A 601 -38.92 -25.73 -42.64
C GLU A 601 -39.79 -26.97 -42.51
N ASP A 602 -41.08 -26.76 -42.25
CA ASP A 602 -42.07 -27.82 -42.05
C ASP A 602 -42.98 -28.05 -43.27
N TRP A 603 -42.93 -27.17 -44.28
CA TRP A 603 -43.73 -27.22 -45.51
C TRP A 603 -45.25 -27.28 -45.28
N VAL A 604 -45.71 -26.91 -44.09
CA VAL A 604 -47.14 -26.85 -43.76
C VAL A 604 -47.70 -25.52 -44.24
N VAL A 605 -48.61 -25.58 -45.20
CA VAL A 605 -49.27 -24.41 -45.79
C VAL A 605 -50.54 -24.07 -45.01
N ASP A 606 -50.70 -22.79 -44.67
CA ASP A 606 -51.88 -22.28 -43.97
C ASP A 606 -53.05 -21.92 -44.93
N ASN A 607 -54.13 -21.34 -44.39
CA ASN A 607 -55.29 -20.93 -45.18
C ASN A 607 -55.00 -19.75 -46.13
N GLU A 608 -53.93 -18.99 -45.91
CA GLU A 608 -53.48 -17.88 -46.77
C GLU A 608 -52.45 -18.35 -47.81
N GLY A 609 -52.08 -19.65 -47.82
CA GLY A 609 -51.14 -20.21 -48.78
C GLY A 609 -49.67 -19.99 -48.41
N ILE A 610 -49.36 -19.72 -47.14
CA ILE A 610 -47.99 -19.45 -46.67
C ILE A 610 -47.52 -20.51 -45.68
N THR A 611 -46.20 -20.66 -45.54
CA THR A 611 -45.62 -21.56 -44.52
C THR A 611 -45.33 -20.83 -43.21
N SER A 612 -44.91 -21.56 -42.19
CA SER A 612 -44.49 -20.97 -40.92
C SER A 612 -43.17 -20.16 -41.03
N LEU A 613 -42.43 -20.28 -42.13
CA LEU A 613 -41.09 -19.70 -42.30
C LEU A 613 -41.02 -18.18 -42.16
N PRO A 614 -41.89 -17.39 -42.84
CA PRO A 614 -41.87 -15.92 -42.69
C PRO A 614 -42.12 -15.49 -41.25
N SER A 615 -42.98 -16.21 -40.52
CA SER A 615 -43.25 -15.93 -39.11
C SER A 615 -42.06 -16.28 -38.20
N LYS A 616 -41.36 -17.40 -38.47
CA LYS A 616 -40.13 -17.80 -37.76
C LYS A 616 -39.01 -16.77 -38.00
N PHE A 617 -38.91 -16.25 -39.22
CA PHE A 617 -38.00 -15.16 -39.56
C PHE A 617 -38.32 -13.88 -38.79
N GLU A 618 -39.58 -13.45 -38.80
CA GLU A 618 -40.00 -12.27 -38.03
C GLU A 618 -39.71 -12.43 -36.52
N GLN A 619 -39.98 -13.60 -35.96
CA GLN A 619 -39.65 -13.90 -34.55
C GLN A 619 -38.15 -13.82 -34.26
N CYS A 620 -37.30 -14.32 -35.17
CA CYS A 620 -35.85 -14.25 -35.05
C CYS A 620 -35.35 -12.79 -34.98
N ILE A 621 -35.85 -11.93 -35.88
CA ILE A 621 -35.52 -10.49 -35.87
C ILE A 621 -36.01 -9.81 -34.60
N VAL A 622 -37.22 -10.14 -34.14
CA VAL A 622 -37.79 -9.58 -32.91
C VAL A 622 -36.96 -9.95 -31.69
N GLN A 623 -36.54 -11.21 -31.59
CA GLN A 623 -35.70 -11.67 -30.49
C GLN A 623 -34.33 -10.97 -30.50
N MET A 624 -33.74 -10.77 -31.68
CA MET A 624 -32.52 -9.98 -31.84
C MET A 624 -32.71 -8.53 -31.37
N LEU A 625 -33.76 -7.83 -31.84
CA LEU A 625 -34.04 -6.45 -31.45
C LEU A 625 -34.31 -6.31 -29.94
N GLN A 626 -35.00 -7.29 -29.34
CA GLN A 626 -35.21 -7.36 -27.89
C GLN A 626 -33.89 -7.53 -27.13
N SER A 627 -32.98 -8.38 -27.61
CA SER A 627 -31.67 -8.58 -26.98
C SER A 627 -30.79 -7.33 -27.02
N LEU A 628 -30.99 -6.45 -28.01
CA LEU A 628 -30.27 -5.18 -28.15
C LEU A 628 -30.82 -4.05 -27.29
N LYS A 629 -32.01 -4.19 -26.71
CA LYS A 629 -32.66 -3.13 -25.93
C LYS A 629 -31.83 -2.70 -24.72
N GLU A 630 -31.31 -3.65 -23.97
CA GLU A 630 -30.53 -3.42 -22.75
C GLU A 630 -29.10 -2.86 -23.02
N PRO A 631 -28.29 -3.43 -23.94
CA PRO A 631 -26.97 -2.88 -24.23
C PRO A 631 -27.02 -1.49 -24.89
N LEU A 632 -28.10 -1.15 -25.61
CA LEU A 632 -28.30 0.17 -26.23
C LEU A 632 -29.00 1.20 -25.33
N GLU A 633 -29.44 0.82 -24.13
CA GLU A 633 -30.01 1.77 -23.17
C GLU A 633 -28.96 2.84 -22.80
N ILE A 634 -29.37 4.11 -22.77
CA ILE A 634 -28.46 5.25 -22.52
C ILE A 634 -28.43 5.54 -21.01
N LYS A 635 -27.25 5.44 -20.41
CA LYS A 635 -27.01 5.86 -19.02
C LYS A 635 -26.41 7.28 -18.94
N PRO A 636 -26.43 7.94 -17.76
CA PRO A 636 -25.88 9.29 -17.61
C PRO A 636 -24.41 9.36 -18.01
N GLY A 637 -24.06 10.28 -18.91
CA GLY A 637 -22.69 10.43 -19.44
C GLY A 637 -22.37 9.56 -20.67
N GLU A 638 -23.27 8.67 -21.10
CA GLU A 638 -23.06 7.85 -22.29
C GLU A 638 -23.55 8.55 -23.58
N ILE A 639 -22.77 8.40 -24.65
CA ILE A 639 -23.17 8.81 -26.00
C ILE A 639 -24.14 7.77 -26.57
N ASN A 640 -25.15 8.22 -27.30
CA ASN A 640 -26.07 7.35 -28.03
C ASN A 640 -25.37 6.75 -29.25
N VAL A 641 -25.24 5.41 -29.25
CA VAL A 641 -24.60 4.64 -30.32
C VAL A 641 -25.28 4.84 -31.67
N LEU A 642 -26.62 4.95 -31.66
CA LEU A 642 -27.46 5.06 -32.85
C LEU A 642 -27.56 6.50 -33.39
N GLN A 643 -26.93 7.50 -32.76
CA GLN A 643 -26.88 8.87 -33.31
C GLN A 643 -25.73 9.08 -34.31
N LEU A 644 -24.79 8.16 -34.40
CA LEU A 644 -23.64 8.28 -35.30
C LEU A 644 -23.97 7.64 -36.65
N ASP A 645 -23.93 8.45 -37.71
CA ASP A 645 -24.27 8.02 -39.08
C ASP A 645 -23.46 6.80 -39.52
N GLN A 646 -22.15 6.75 -39.23
CA GLN A 646 -21.30 5.61 -39.57
C GLN A 646 -21.76 4.29 -38.93
N VAL A 647 -22.26 4.34 -37.70
CA VAL A 647 -22.73 3.14 -36.99
C VAL A 647 -24.10 2.71 -37.52
N GLN A 648 -24.98 3.67 -37.83
CA GLN A 648 -26.27 3.41 -38.48
C GLN A 648 -26.08 2.81 -39.88
N ASP A 649 -25.13 3.32 -40.68
CA ASP A 649 -24.83 2.78 -42.01
C ASP A 649 -24.36 1.32 -41.93
N GLN A 650 -23.43 1.00 -41.01
CA GLN A 650 -22.98 -0.37 -40.78
C GLN A 650 -24.11 -1.28 -40.30
N ALA A 651 -24.95 -0.81 -39.37
CA ALA A 651 -26.10 -1.56 -38.91
C ALA A 651 -27.13 -1.81 -40.02
N ALA A 652 -27.36 -0.82 -40.89
CA ALA A 652 -28.26 -0.94 -42.04
C ALA A 652 -27.72 -1.91 -43.09
N GLU A 653 -26.41 -1.91 -43.36
CA GLU A 653 -25.75 -2.90 -44.23
C GLU A 653 -25.89 -4.32 -43.70
N LEU A 654 -25.69 -4.53 -42.39
CA LEU A 654 -25.94 -5.81 -41.75
C LEU A 654 -27.43 -6.18 -41.78
N GLY A 655 -28.33 -5.22 -41.58
CA GLY A 655 -29.77 -5.40 -41.73
C GLY A 655 -30.14 -5.93 -43.12
N VAL A 656 -29.60 -5.30 -44.18
CA VAL A 656 -29.74 -5.79 -45.57
C VAL A 656 -29.16 -7.20 -45.73
N SER A 657 -28.00 -7.47 -45.13
CA SER A 657 -27.37 -8.80 -45.16
C SER A 657 -28.27 -9.87 -44.55
N ILE A 658 -28.92 -9.58 -43.42
CA ILE A 658 -29.87 -10.50 -42.78
C ILE A 658 -31.06 -10.80 -43.71
N MET A 659 -31.64 -9.77 -44.33
CA MET A 659 -32.76 -9.95 -45.26
C MET A 659 -32.34 -10.78 -46.47
N LYS A 660 -31.18 -10.50 -47.07
CA LYS A 660 -30.64 -11.28 -48.18
C LYS A 660 -30.33 -12.72 -47.79
N ALA A 661 -29.81 -12.96 -46.58
CA ALA A 661 -29.58 -14.32 -46.08
C ALA A 661 -30.88 -15.12 -46.02
N PHE A 662 -32.00 -14.49 -45.62
CA PHE A 662 -33.31 -15.14 -45.62
C PHE A 662 -33.82 -15.42 -47.05
N ILE A 663 -33.67 -14.47 -47.98
CA ILE A 663 -34.05 -14.65 -49.39
C ILE A 663 -33.24 -15.80 -50.01
N ASN A 664 -31.95 -15.89 -49.71
CA ASN A 664 -31.11 -17.01 -50.14
C ASN A 664 -31.58 -18.34 -49.54
N CYS A 665 -32.13 -18.36 -48.32
CA CYS A 665 -32.74 -19.57 -47.76
C CYS A 665 -33.95 -20.02 -48.59
N LEU A 666 -34.80 -19.10 -49.02
CA LEU A 666 -35.93 -19.39 -49.91
C LEU A 666 -35.47 -19.93 -51.26
N GLU A 667 -34.42 -19.33 -51.84
CA GLU A 667 -33.83 -19.83 -53.09
C GLU A 667 -33.21 -21.22 -52.94
N GLN A 668 -32.56 -21.51 -51.83
CA GLN A 668 -32.02 -22.85 -51.55
C GLN A 668 -33.14 -23.88 -51.38
N LEU A 669 -34.24 -23.52 -50.72
CA LEU A 669 -35.40 -24.39 -50.55
C LEU A 669 -36.12 -24.70 -51.86
N SER A 670 -36.11 -23.78 -52.83
CA SER A 670 -36.74 -23.98 -54.14
C SER A 670 -35.88 -24.78 -55.12
N THR A 671 -34.55 -24.69 -55.01
CA THR A 671 -33.60 -25.32 -55.95
C THR A 671 -33.06 -26.67 -55.49
N LYS A 672 -33.21 -27.04 -54.21
CA LYS A 672 -32.83 -28.36 -53.69
C LYS A 672 -33.64 -29.46 -54.39
N THR A 673 -32.97 -30.19 -55.28
CA THR A 673 -33.47 -31.40 -55.93
C THR A 673 -33.57 -32.53 -54.90
N ASP A 674 -34.58 -33.39 -54.99
CA ASP A 674 -34.84 -34.50 -54.05
C ASP A 674 -33.69 -35.53 -53.92
N GLY A 675 -32.59 -35.36 -54.65
CA GLY A 675 -31.40 -36.21 -54.62
C GLY A 675 -30.62 -36.20 -53.29
N ASP A 676 -30.87 -35.25 -52.38
CA ASP A 676 -30.10 -35.11 -51.12
C ASP A 676 -30.85 -35.59 -49.86
N PHE A 677 -32.14 -35.96 -49.97
CA PHE A 677 -32.93 -36.48 -48.84
C PHE A 677 -33.31 -37.97 -48.96
N GLY A 678 -32.94 -38.67 -50.03
CA GLY A 678 -33.31 -40.07 -50.17
C GLY A 678 -32.72 -40.75 -51.39
N ALA A 679 -31.49 -41.25 -51.26
CA ALA A 679 -31.01 -42.33 -52.10
C ALA A 679 -31.82 -43.61 -51.80
N SER A 680 -33.07 -43.72 -52.28
CA SER A 680 -33.82 -44.96 -52.54
C SER A 680 -35.34 -44.74 -52.67
N ARG A 681 -35.82 -44.24 -53.83
CA ARG A 681 -37.01 -44.78 -54.52
C ARG A 681 -37.29 -44.03 -55.83
N ASN A 682 -36.53 -44.37 -56.86
CA ASN A 682 -37.01 -44.20 -58.22
C ASN A 682 -37.91 -45.42 -58.54
N VAL A 683 -39.22 -45.21 -58.57
CA VAL A 683 -40.11 -46.05 -59.38
C VAL A 683 -40.78 -45.12 -60.36
N SER A 684 -40.40 -45.28 -61.62
CA SER A 684 -41.08 -44.78 -62.80
C SER A 684 -42.58 -45.05 -62.70
N VAL A 685 -43.39 -44.00 -62.63
CA VAL A 685 -44.84 -44.10 -62.79
C VAL A 685 -45.14 -43.91 -64.27
N ASP A 686 -45.45 -45.03 -64.91
CA ASP A 686 -46.03 -45.08 -66.25
C ASP A 686 -47.49 -44.61 -66.17
N LEU A 687 -47.89 -43.71 -67.07
CA LEU A 687 -49.25 -43.18 -67.14
C LEU A 687 -50.19 -44.25 -67.71
N SER A 688 -50.99 -44.92 -66.86
CA SER A 688 -52.26 -45.54 -67.27
C SER A 688 -53.07 -46.12 -66.09
N SER A 689 -53.90 -45.27 -65.44
CA SER A 689 -55.25 -45.60 -64.90
C SER A 689 -55.68 -44.60 -63.81
N PRO A 690 -56.89 -44.00 -63.89
CA PRO A 690 -57.43 -43.16 -62.83
C PRO A 690 -58.35 -43.96 -61.93
N ASP A 691 -57.82 -44.62 -60.90
CA ASP A 691 -58.63 -45.04 -59.74
C ASP A 691 -57.75 -45.62 -58.64
N ARG A 692 -57.24 -44.77 -57.72
CA ARG A 692 -57.00 -45.11 -56.31
C ARG A 692 -57.02 -43.84 -55.46
N PHE A 693 -58.07 -43.68 -54.66
CA PHE A 693 -58.02 -42.92 -53.42
C PHE A 693 -56.89 -43.50 -52.55
N VAL A 694 -55.78 -42.76 -52.43
CA VAL A 694 -54.66 -43.13 -51.57
C VAL A 694 -54.89 -42.54 -50.18
N ALA A 695 -54.98 -43.44 -49.20
CA ALA A 695 -54.95 -43.13 -47.78
C ALA A 695 -53.67 -42.35 -47.43
N ILE A 696 -53.84 -41.34 -46.58
CA ILE A 696 -52.81 -40.43 -46.03
C ILE A 696 -51.57 -41.23 -45.58
N PRO A 697 -50.39 -41.01 -46.18
CA PRO A 697 -49.12 -41.37 -45.58
C PRO A 697 -48.61 -40.19 -44.75
N GLU A 698 -48.26 -40.44 -43.49
CA GLU A 698 -47.45 -39.55 -42.67
C GLU A 698 -46.14 -39.21 -43.40
N GLY A 699 -45.85 -37.90 -43.55
CA GLY A 699 -44.65 -37.36 -44.19
C GLY A 699 -44.87 -36.84 -45.61
N PHE A 700 -45.71 -35.83 -45.78
CA PHE A 700 -45.91 -35.16 -47.08
C PHE A 700 -44.73 -34.20 -47.35
N SER A 701 -43.76 -34.62 -48.17
CA SER A 701 -42.82 -33.68 -48.77
C SER A 701 -43.44 -33.13 -50.05
N PRO A 702 -43.63 -31.81 -50.20
CA PRO A 702 -44.18 -31.24 -51.43
C PRO A 702 -43.29 -31.57 -52.63
N THR A 703 -43.90 -31.75 -53.80
CA THR A 703 -43.19 -31.93 -55.08
C THR A 703 -42.36 -30.68 -55.42
N SER A 704 -41.40 -30.79 -56.32
CA SER A 704 -40.56 -29.65 -56.71
C SER A 704 -41.40 -28.47 -57.23
N GLU A 705 -42.48 -28.75 -57.97
CA GLU A 705 -43.42 -27.74 -58.49
C GLU A 705 -44.26 -27.11 -57.38
N GLN A 706 -44.73 -27.91 -56.42
CA GLN A 706 -45.42 -27.40 -55.23
C GLN A 706 -44.50 -26.53 -54.36
N ARG A 707 -43.21 -26.90 -54.22
CA ARG A 707 -42.21 -26.07 -53.52
C ARG A 707 -42.04 -24.70 -54.18
N LEU A 708 -41.99 -24.65 -55.51
CA LEU A 708 -41.93 -23.39 -56.26
C LEU A 708 -43.16 -22.52 -55.97
N LEU A 709 -44.37 -23.08 -56.02
CA LEU A 709 -45.61 -22.34 -55.73
C LEU A 709 -45.69 -21.84 -54.28
N ILE A 710 -45.31 -22.68 -53.32
CA ILE A 710 -45.31 -22.32 -51.89
C ILE A 710 -44.34 -21.16 -51.65
N ILE A 711 -43.14 -21.23 -52.24
CA ILE A 711 -42.13 -20.17 -52.07
C ILE A 711 -42.55 -18.90 -52.80
N LEU A 712 -43.19 -18.98 -53.97
CA LEU A 712 -43.79 -17.83 -54.65
C LEU A 712 -44.84 -17.13 -53.78
N SER A 713 -45.71 -17.91 -53.13
CA SER A 713 -46.70 -17.38 -52.18
C SER A 713 -46.03 -16.70 -50.98
N ASN A 714 -44.99 -17.34 -50.41
CA ASN A 714 -44.18 -16.75 -49.35
C ASN A 714 -43.50 -15.42 -49.81
N CYS A 715 -42.96 -15.34 -51.03
CA CYS A 715 -42.38 -14.12 -51.59
C CYS A 715 -43.38 -12.97 -51.65
N GLN A 716 -44.61 -13.22 -52.13
CA GLN A 716 -45.67 -12.21 -52.16
C GLN A 716 -46.07 -11.74 -50.76
N TYR A 717 -46.09 -12.65 -49.78
CA TYR A 717 -46.34 -12.31 -48.39
C TYR A 717 -45.22 -11.46 -47.76
N LEU A 718 -43.97 -11.79 -48.07
CA LEU A 718 -42.80 -11.04 -47.59
C LEU A 718 -42.81 -9.60 -48.08
N GLU A 719 -43.08 -9.40 -49.37
CA GLU A 719 -43.19 -8.08 -49.99
C GLU A 719 -44.34 -7.26 -49.38
N ARG A 720 -45.53 -7.85 -49.22
CA ARG A 720 -46.74 -7.12 -48.82
C ARG A 720 -46.84 -6.84 -47.32
N ARG A 721 -46.28 -7.70 -46.47
CA ARG A 721 -46.48 -7.62 -45.01
C ARG A 721 -45.17 -7.66 -44.23
N THR A 722 -44.32 -8.66 -44.45
CA THR A 722 -43.21 -8.94 -43.53
C THR A 722 -42.18 -7.82 -43.53
N PHE A 723 -41.69 -7.36 -44.68
CA PHE A 723 -40.68 -6.29 -44.70
C PHE A 723 -41.19 -4.96 -44.15
N LEU A 724 -42.46 -4.62 -44.38
CA LEU A 724 -43.08 -3.42 -43.79
C LEU A 724 -43.17 -3.53 -42.26
N ASN A 725 -43.58 -4.69 -41.74
CA ASN A 725 -43.62 -4.95 -40.30
C ASN A 725 -42.22 -4.90 -39.68
N LEU A 726 -41.21 -5.42 -40.37
CA LEU A 726 -39.82 -5.37 -39.91
C LEU A 726 -39.30 -3.95 -39.90
N ALA A 727 -39.58 -3.13 -40.92
CA ALA A 727 -39.21 -1.72 -40.95
C ALA A 727 -39.77 -0.95 -39.73
N ASP A 728 -41.06 -1.11 -39.44
CA ASP A 728 -41.70 -0.52 -38.25
C ASP A 728 -41.06 -1.01 -36.93
N ARG A 729 -40.68 -2.29 -36.85
CA ARG A 729 -39.97 -2.83 -35.68
C ARG A 729 -38.56 -2.25 -35.53
N PHE A 730 -37.79 -2.08 -36.61
CA PHE A 730 -36.47 -1.45 -36.57
C PHE A 730 -36.57 0.04 -36.16
N GLU A 731 -37.52 0.78 -36.71
CA GLU A 731 -37.76 2.19 -36.33
C GLU A 731 -38.13 2.35 -34.86
N LYS A 732 -39.01 1.49 -34.33
CA LYS A 732 -39.38 1.47 -32.90
C LYS A 732 -38.18 1.22 -31.97
N HIS A 733 -37.13 0.58 -32.48
CA HIS A 733 -35.89 0.33 -31.75
C HIS A 733 -34.80 1.39 -32.01
N GLY A 734 -35.11 2.47 -32.74
CA GLY A 734 -34.23 3.62 -32.94
C GLY A 734 -33.25 3.53 -34.12
N PHE A 735 -33.42 2.53 -35.01
CA PHE A 735 -32.64 2.44 -36.24
C PHE A 735 -33.15 3.44 -37.28
N THR A 736 -32.24 4.10 -37.99
CA THR A 736 -32.55 5.00 -39.10
C THR A 736 -32.09 4.36 -40.42
N GLY A 737 -32.74 4.67 -41.55
CA GLY A 737 -32.42 4.05 -42.84
C GLY A 737 -33.15 2.72 -43.13
N THR A 738 -34.25 2.45 -42.43
CA THR A 738 -35.17 1.33 -42.69
C THR A 738 -35.76 1.32 -44.10
N GLU A 739 -35.90 2.50 -44.72
CA GLU A 739 -36.32 2.64 -46.12
C GLU A 739 -35.35 1.93 -47.08
N LYS A 740 -34.05 2.13 -46.90
CA LYS A 740 -33.00 1.47 -47.71
C LYS A 740 -33.03 -0.04 -47.53
N ILE A 741 -33.19 -0.51 -46.28
CA ILE A 741 -33.30 -1.94 -45.98
C ILE A 741 -34.52 -2.53 -46.69
N THR A 742 -35.67 -1.86 -46.60
CA THR A 742 -36.93 -2.32 -47.18
C THR A 742 -36.86 -2.36 -48.71
N GLN A 743 -36.37 -1.28 -49.34
CA GLN A 743 -36.26 -1.19 -50.78
C GLN A 743 -35.36 -2.29 -51.36
N VAL A 744 -34.15 -2.45 -50.82
CA VAL A 744 -33.20 -3.49 -51.28
C VAL A 744 -33.76 -4.90 -51.06
N SER A 745 -34.50 -5.12 -49.98
CA SER A 745 -35.11 -6.43 -49.68
C SER A 745 -36.28 -6.74 -50.60
N VAL A 746 -37.13 -5.75 -50.90
CA VAL A 746 -38.25 -5.89 -51.85
C VAL A 746 -37.72 -6.17 -53.25
N ASP A 747 -36.70 -5.43 -53.72
CA ASP A 747 -36.10 -5.66 -55.04
C ASP A 747 -35.50 -7.07 -55.15
N ALA A 748 -34.83 -7.54 -54.09
CA ALA A 748 -34.27 -8.90 -54.05
C ALA A 748 -35.36 -10.00 -54.04
N VAL A 749 -36.46 -9.81 -53.31
CA VAL A 749 -37.59 -10.77 -53.32
C VAL A 749 -38.30 -10.77 -54.67
N ARG A 750 -38.48 -9.61 -55.33
CA ARG A 750 -39.07 -9.53 -56.66
C ARG A 750 -38.25 -10.26 -57.71
N GLU A 751 -36.93 -10.16 -57.62
CA GLU A 751 -36.04 -10.89 -58.53
C GLU A 751 -36.13 -12.40 -58.31
N LEU A 752 -36.19 -12.84 -57.04
CA LEU A 752 -36.42 -14.26 -56.72
C LEU A 752 -37.80 -14.72 -57.23
N ASP A 753 -38.86 -13.96 -56.97
CA ASP A 753 -40.22 -14.25 -57.44
C ASP A 753 -40.28 -14.40 -58.97
N ARG A 754 -39.61 -13.50 -59.73
CA ARG A 754 -39.51 -13.59 -61.19
C ARG A 754 -38.84 -14.90 -61.62
N LYS A 755 -37.67 -15.22 -61.05
CA LYS A 755 -36.90 -16.43 -61.37
C LYS A 755 -37.68 -17.71 -61.07
N LEU A 756 -38.35 -17.79 -59.91
CA LEU A 756 -39.13 -18.97 -59.52
C LEU A 756 -40.40 -19.10 -60.36
N PHE A 757 -41.01 -17.97 -60.74
CA PHE A 757 -42.18 -17.96 -61.61
C PHE A 757 -41.84 -18.46 -63.01
N GLU A 758 -40.77 -17.95 -63.63
CA GLU A 758 -40.28 -18.42 -64.93
C GLU A 758 -40.00 -19.94 -64.89
N ALA A 759 -39.28 -20.42 -63.88
CA ALA A 759 -38.97 -21.84 -63.72
C ALA A 759 -40.21 -22.73 -63.53
N TYR A 760 -41.25 -22.25 -62.83
CA TYR A 760 -42.51 -22.99 -62.70
C TYR A 760 -43.29 -23.03 -64.02
N ILE A 761 -43.34 -21.89 -64.73
CA ILE A 761 -44.03 -21.78 -66.02
C ILE A 761 -43.38 -22.70 -67.05
N GLU A 762 -42.05 -22.69 -67.21
CA GLU A 762 -41.35 -23.59 -68.15
C GLU A 762 -41.73 -25.06 -67.90
N ARG A 763 -41.71 -25.51 -66.64
CA ARG A 763 -42.04 -26.91 -66.29
C ARG A 763 -43.47 -27.34 -66.60
N ARG A 764 -44.42 -26.40 -66.63
CA ARG A 764 -45.85 -26.70 -66.82
C ARG A 764 -46.38 -26.30 -68.20
N ALA A 765 -45.91 -25.20 -68.77
CA ALA A 765 -46.33 -24.72 -70.07
C ALA A 765 -45.69 -25.54 -71.21
N ASP A 766 -44.40 -25.89 -71.12
CA ASP A 766 -43.68 -26.56 -72.22
C ASP A 766 -44.28 -27.94 -72.57
N PRO A 767 -44.66 -28.81 -71.62
CA PRO A 767 -45.30 -30.08 -71.95
C PRO A 767 -46.69 -29.90 -72.60
N ILE A 768 -47.45 -28.89 -72.15
CA ILE A 768 -48.78 -28.61 -72.71
C ILE A 768 -48.62 -28.10 -74.15
N ALA A 769 -47.78 -27.10 -74.38
CA ALA A 769 -47.49 -26.56 -75.70
C ALA A 769 -46.90 -27.64 -76.63
N GLY A 770 -45.90 -28.39 -76.16
CA GLY A 770 -45.26 -29.47 -76.91
C GLY A 770 -46.18 -30.64 -77.26
N SER A 771 -47.28 -30.85 -76.52
CA SER A 771 -48.28 -31.87 -76.83
C SER A 771 -49.25 -31.47 -77.97
N LEU A 772 -49.35 -30.17 -78.29
CA LEU A 772 -50.28 -29.67 -79.30
C LEU A 772 -49.90 -30.12 -80.71
N GLU A 773 -48.62 -30.02 -81.08
CA GLU A 773 -48.16 -30.38 -82.43
C GLU A 773 -48.35 -31.89 -82.73
N PRO A 774 -47.87 -32.83 -81.88
CA PRO A 774 -48.16 -34.26 -82.06
C PRO A 774 -49.67 -34.56 -82.02
N GLY A 775 -50.42 -33.85 -81.18
CA GLY A 775 -51.87 -34.00 -81.04
C GLY A 775 -52.66 -33.61 -82.29
N ILE A 776 -52.25 -32.54 -82.98
CA ILE A 776 -52.89 -32.08 -84.23
C ILE A 776 -52.74 -33.12 -85.35
N TYR A 777 -51.58 -33.77 -85.44
CA TYR A 777 -51.25 -34.73 -86.50
C TYR A 777 -51.46 -36.20 -86.09
N ALA A 778 -52.00 -36.43 -84.89
CA ALA A 778 -52.32 -37.77 -84.41
C ALA A 778 -53.24 -38.50 -85.40
N GLY A 779 -52.91 -39.76 -85.72
CA GLY A 779 -53.68 -40.58 -86.66
C GLY A 779 -53.52 -40.20 -88.13
N TYR A 780 -52.40 -39.58 -88.55
CA TYR A 780 -52.11 -39.15 -89.92
C TYR A 780 -53.09 -38.09 -90.46
N PHE A 781 -53.56 -37.20 -89.58
CA PHE A 781 -54.48 -36.13 -89.96
C PHE A 781 -53.83 -35.15 -90.96
N ASP A 782 -54.52 -34.87 -92.08
CA ASP A 782 -54.09 -33.90 -93.09
C ASP A 782 -55.16 -32.79 -93.25
N TRP A 783 -54.72 -31.53 -93.12
CA TRP A 783 -55.56 -30.34 -93.31
C TRP A 783 -56.15 -30.22 -94.73
N ARG A 784 -55.52 -30.87 -95.71
CA ARG A 784 -55.93 -30.87 -97.13
C ARG A 784 -57.08 -31.82 -97.44
N ASP A 785 -57.24 -32.89 -96.66
CA ASP A 785 -58.24 -33.94 -96.88
C ASP A 785 -59.06 -34.17 -95.61
N CYS A 786 -59.78 -33.13 -95.18
CA CYS A 786 -60.55 -33.15 -93.94
C CYS A 786 -62.02 -33.54 -94.19
N GLN A 787 -62.48 -34.55 -93.45
CA GLN A 787 -63.91 -34.87 -93.36
C GLN A 787 -64.68 -33.72 -92.68
N THR A 788 -66.01 -33.72 -92.80
CA THR A 788 -66.86 -32.72 -92.14
C THR A 788 -66.64 -32.76 -90.61
N PRO A 789 -66.41 -31.61 -89.95
CA PRO A 789 -66.20 -31.53 -88.51
C PRO A 789 -67.31 -32.22 -87.72
N ALA A 790 -66.94 -33.20 -86.89
CA ALA A 790 -67.86 -33.88 -85.97
C ALA A 790 -67.86 -33.25 -84.57
N GLY A 791 -66.83 -32.45 -84.25
CA GLY A 791 -66.65 -31.82 -82.95
C GLY A 791 -65.19 -31.47 -82.70
N VAL A 792 -64.90 -30.98 -81.50
CA VAL A 792 -63.54 -30.70 -81.04
C VAL A 792 -62.77 -32.01 -80.81
N ARG A 793 -61.57 -32.13 -81.39
CA ARG A 793 -60.71 -33.32 -81.27
C ARG A 793 -60.12 -33.48 -79.86
N ASP A 794 -59.75 -34.71 -79.52
CA ASP A 794 -59.40 -35.07 -78.14
C ASP A 794 -58.09 -34.45 -77.65
N TYR A 795 -57.13 -34.16 -78.54
CA TYR A 795 -55.89 -33.47 -78.16
C TYR A 795 -56.15 -32.12 -77.49
N LEU A 796 -57.17 -31.37 -77.94
CA LEU A 796 -57.51 -30.08 -77.36
C LEU A 796 -58.20 -30.23 -76.00
N LYS A 797 -58.99 -31.30 -75.85
CA LYS A 797 -59.62 -31.64 -74.57
C LYS A 797 -58.55 -32.05 -73.56
N GLU A 798 -57.54 -32.80 -73.98
CA GLU A 798 -56.39 -33.18 -73.15
C GLU A 798 -55.57 -31.96 -72.73
N ALA A 799 -55.28 -31.03 -73.66
CA ALA A 799 -54.64 -29.76 -73.33
C ALA A 799 -55.44 -28.95 -72.30
N LEU A 800 -56.77 -28.84 -72.47
CA LEU A 800 -57.63 -28.19 -71.48
C LEU A 800 -57.60 -28.91 -70.13
N VAL A 801 -57.67 -30.24 -70.09
CA VAL A 801 -57.58 -31.01 -68.84
C VAL A 801 -56.22 -30.78 -68.15
N ASN A 802 -55.13 -30.68 -68.90
CA ASN A 802 -53.81 -30.36 -68.34
C ASN A 802 -53.76 -28.93 -67.77
N ILE A 803 -54.37 -27.94 -68.43
CA ILE A 803 -54.51 -26.59 -67.88
C ILE A 803 -55.39 -26.60 -66.61
N ILE A 804 -56.44 -27.42 -66.55
CA ILE A 804 -57.28 -27.61 -65.35
C ILE A 804 -56.47 -28.27 -64.22
N ALA A 805 -55.60 -29.22 -64.54
CA ALA A 805 -54.72 -29.84 -63.55
C ALA A 805 -53.76 -28.80 -62.94
N VAL A 806 -53.19 -27.92 -63.76
CA VAL A 806 -52.36 -26.82 -63.27
C VAL A 806 -53.18 -25.82 -62.45
N HIS A 807 -54.41 -25.49 -62.88
CA HIS A 807 -55.32 -24.66 -62.10
C HIS A 807 -55.56 -25.26 -60.70
N ALA A 808 -55.90 -26.55 -60.63
CA ALA A 808 -56.16 -27.25 -59.38
C ALA A 808 -54.93 -27.25 -58.46
N GLU A 809 -53.74 -27.54 -59.01
CA GLU A 809 -52.48 -27.50 -58.29
C GLU A 809 -52.21 -26.12 -57.67
N VAL A 810 -52.28 -25.05 -58.48
CA VAL A 810 -52.05 -23.68 -57.99
C VAL A 810 -53.12 -23.27 -56.98
N PHE A 811 -54.39 -23.58 -57.24
CA PHE A 811 -55.51 -23.26 -56.34
C PHE A 811 -55.39 -23.94 -54.98
N THR A 812 -54.82 -25.16 -54.92
CA THR A 812 -54.59 -25.86 -53.64
C THR A 812 -53.51 -25.21 -52.79
N VAL A 813 -52.54 -24.54 -53.42
CA VAL A 813 -51.43 -23.87 -52.72
C VAL A 813 -51.77 -22.42 -52.40
N SER A 814 -52.11 -21.62 -53.42
CA SER A 814 -52.45 -20.21 -53.24
C SER A 814 -53.38 -19.73 -54.35
N LYS A 815 -54.58 -19.27 -53.94
CA LYS A 815 -55.63 -18.77 -54.84
C LYS A 815 -55.21 -17.49 -55.56
N ASP A 816 -54.38 -16.67 -54.91
CA ASP A 816 -53.92 -15.38 -55.44
C ASP A 816 -52.96 -15.56 -56.63
N LEU A 817 -52.28 -16.71 -56.73
CA LEU A 817 -51.37 -17.03 -57.83
C LEU A 817 -52.08 -17.52 -59.09
N VAL A 818 -53.33 -18.01 -58.98
CA VAL A 818 -54.06 -18.64 -60.10
C VAL A 818 -54.17 -17.73 -61.34
N PRO A 819 -54.60 -16.46 -61.24
CA PRO A 819 -54.71 -15.60 -62.41
C PRO A 819 -53.35 -15.36 -63.08
N ARG A 820 -52.30 -15.15 -62.27
CA ARG A 820 -50.94 -14.87 -62.74
C ARG A 820 -50.35 -16.07 -63.50
N VAL A 821 -50.49 -17.27 -62.95
CA VAL A 821 -49.97 -18.50 -63.56
C VAL A 821 -50.74 -18.87 -64.82
N LEU A 822 -52.08 -18.91 -64.75
CA LEU A 822 -52.87 -19.33 -65.90
C LEU A 822 -52.80 -18.37 -67.07
N SER A 823 -52.74 -17.06 -66.85
CA SER A 823 -52.58 -16.11 -67.96
C SER A 823 -51.31 -16.38 -68.76
N LYS A 824 -50.20 -16.74 -68.10
CA LYS A 824 -48.95 -17.04 -68.81
C LYS A 824 -48.97 -18.39 -69.51
N ILE A 825 -49.60 -19.41 -68.91
CA ILE A 825 -49.78 -20.72 -69.57
C ILE A 825 -50.67 -20.58 -70.81
N VAL A 826 -51.76 -19.82 -70.70
CA VAL A 826 -52.67 -19.55 -71.83
C VAL A 826 -51.95 -18.80 -72.94
N GLU A 827 -51.07 -17.86 -72.60
CA GLU A 827 -50.21 -17.18 -73.58
C GLU A 827 -49.31 -18.15 -74.33
N SER A 828 -48.56 -19.02 -73.65
CA SER A 828 -47.70 -20.02 -74.32
C SER A 828 -48.50 -20.98 -75.21
N VAL A 829 -49.69 -21.42 -74.76
CA VAL A 829 -50.58 -22.28 -75.56
C VAL A 829 -51.14 -21.52 -76.78
N ALA A 830 -51.51 -20.26 -76.62
CA ALA A 830 -52.03 -19.42 -77.70
C ALA A 830 -50.96 -19.13 -78.77
N GLU A 831 -49.73 -18.83 -78.34
CA GLU A 831 -48.57 -18.62 -79.21
C GLU A 831 -48.25 -19.88 -80.02
N GLU A 832 -48.22 -21.04 -79.37
CA GLU A 832 -47.94 -22.30 -80.03
C GLU A 832 -49.06 -22.69 -81.02
N MET A 833 -50.32 -22.52 -80.63
CA MET A 833 -51.45 -22.71 -81.55
C MET A 833 -51.38 -21.76 -82.74
N CYS A 834 -51.00 -20.49 -82.53
CA CYS A 834 -50.83 -19.53 -83.61
C CYS A 834 -49.69 -19.94 -84.56
N ARG A 835 -48.53 -20.34 -84.03
CA ARG A 835 -47.39 -20.85 -84.80
C ARG A 835 -47.80 -22.04 -85.66
N LEU A 836 -48.48 -23.02 -85.06
CA LEU A 836 -48.93 -24.23 -85.76
C LEU A 836 -49.92 -23.91 -86.89
N MET A 837 -50.85 -22.98 -86.69
CA MET A 837 -51.79 -22.56 -87.72
C MET A 837 -51.11 -21.81 -88.87
N GLN A 838 -50.09 -20.99 -88.58
CA GLN A 838 -49.32 -20.27 -89.62
C GLN A 838 -48.45 -21.21 -90.46
N CYS A 839 -48.03 -22.36 -89.92
CA CYS A 839 -47.25 -23.37 -90.64
C CYS A 839 -48.09 -24.23 -91.60
N VAL A 840 -49.42 -24.13 -91.58
CA VAL A 840 -50.30 -24.92 -92.46
C VAL A 840 -50.26 -24.38 -93.90
N SER A 841 -49.66 -25.13 -94.81
CA SER A 841 -49.46 -24.71 -96.22
C SER A 841 -50.73 -24.62 -97.07
N SER A 842 -51.76 -25.44 -96.80
CA SER A 842 -53.06 -25.36 -97.47
C SER A 842 -54.16 -26.02 -96.65
N LEU A 843 -55.36 -25.41 -96.70
CA LEU A 843 -56.53 -25.81 -95.92
C LEU A 843 -57.67 -26.16 -96.86
N SER A 844 -58.29 -27.32 -96.65
CA SER A 844 -59.59 -27.64 -97.26
C SER A 844 -60.71 -26.80 -96.61
N LYS A 845 -61.88 -26.73 -97.26
CA LYS A 845 -63.06 -26.05 -96.69
C LYS A 845 -63.40 -26.58 -95.29
N ASN A 846 -63.42 -27.90 -95.14
CA ASN A 846 -63.70 -28.56 -93.86
C ASN A 846 -62.54 -28.40 -92.86
N GLY A 847 -61.29 -28.42 -93.32
CA GLY A 847 -60.11 -28.20 -92.49
C GLY A 847 -60.07 -26.78 -91.89
N ALA A 848 -60.42 -25.76 -92.67
CA ALA A 848 -60.57 -24.38 -92.17
C ALA A 848 -61.72 -24.26 -91.15
N LEU A 849 -62.78 -25.04 -91.31
CA LEU A 849 -63.93 -25.10 -90.39
C LEU A 849 -63.55 -25.81 -89.07
N GLN A 850 -62.80 -26.91 -89.14
CA GLN A 850 -62.25 -27.61 -87.97
C GLN A 850 -61.24 -26.73 -87.19
N ALA A 851 -60.29 -26.10 -87.88
CA ALA A 851 -59.31 -25.21 -87.25
C ALA A 851 -59.99 -24.03 -86.53
N ARG A 852 -61.03 -23.45 -87.15
CA ARG A 852 -61.81 -22.36 -86.55
C ARG A 852 -62.61 -22.84 -85.34
N LEU A 853 -63.21 -24.03 -85.41
CA LEU A 853 -63.89 -24.67 -84.28
C LEU A 853 -62.95 -24.83 -83.08
N GLU A 854 -61.74 -25.34 -83.30
CA GLU A 854 -60.77 -25.63 -82.25
C GLU A 854 -60.19 -24.35 -81.63
N LEU A 855 -59.82 -23.36 -82.44
CA LEU A 855 -59.36 -22.06 -81.94
C LEU A 855 -60.45 -21.33 -81.14
N CYS A 856 -61.69 -21.32 -81.63
CA CYS A 856 -62.81 -20.72 -80.90
C CYS A 856 -63.13 -21.48 -79.61
N ALA A 857 -63.11 -22.82 -79.65
CA ALA A 857 -63.35 -23.64 -78.46
C ALA A 857 -62.30 -23.41 -77.37
N LEU A 858 -61.02 -23.36 -77.74
CA LEU A 858 -59.92 -23.07 -76.81
C LEU A 858 -60.03 -21.66 -76.24
N ARG A 859 -60.16 -20.65 -77.11
CA ARG A 859 -60.26 -19.24 -76.70
C ARG A 859 -61.45 -18.99 -75.77
N ASP A 860 -62.61 -19.56 -76.09
CA ASP A 860 -63.81 -19.43 -75.25
C ASP A 860 -63.64 -20.15 -73.90
N ALA A 861 -62.96 -21.30 -73.87
CA ALA A 861 -62.70 -22.06 -72.65
C ALA A 861 -61.79 -21.32 -71.66
N VAL A 862 -60.78 -20.62 -72.15
CA VAL A 862 -59.77 -19.92 -71.32
C VAL A 862 -60.00 -18.41 -71.23
N ALA A 863 -61.17 -17.92 -71.66
CA ALA A 863 -61.47 -16.50 -71.83
C ALA A 863 -61.18 -15.63 -70.58
N THR A 864 -61.38 -16.18 -69.39
CA THR A 864 -61.15 -15.49 -68.10
C THR A 864 -59.69 -15.14 -67.84
N TYR A 865 -58.74 -15.84 -68.49
CA TYR A 865 -57.30 -15.67 -68.26
C TYR A 865 -56.56 -15.08 -69.47
N LEU A 866 -57.28 -14.62 -70.51
CA LEU A 866 -56.68 -13.97 -71.66
C LEU A 866 -55.99 -12.66 -71.25
N ASN A 867 -54.72 -12.54 -71.60
CA ASN A 867 -53.95 -11.30 -71.57
C ASN A 867 -53.84 -10.69 -73.00
N PRO A 868 -53.35 -9.44 -73.16
CA PRO A 868 -53.27 -8.79 -74.47
C PRO A 868 -52.45 -9.58 -75.51
N ASP A 869 -51.42 -10.29 -75.07
CA ASP A 869 -50.53 -11.07 -75.95
C ASP A 869 -51.21 -12.34 -76.45
N SER A 870 -51.80 -13.13 -75.54
CA SER A 870 -52.58 -14.33 -75.87
C SER A 870 -53.79 -14.04 -76.77
N ASP A 871 -54.53 -12.95 -76.51
CA ASP A 871 -55.64 -12.51 -77.36
C ASP A 871 -55.17 -12.09 -78.76
N SER A 872 -54.01 -11.44 -78.84
CA SER A 872 -53.37 -11.10 -80.12
C SER A 872 -52.96 -12.36 -80.89
N SER A 873 -52.34 -13.35 -80.23
CA SER A 873 -51.99 -14.63 -80.84
C SER A 873 -53.23 -15.38 -81.36
N PHE A 874 -54.32 -15.43 -80.60
CA PHE A 874 -55.57 -16.03 -81.07
C PHE A 874 -56.18 -15.28 -82.26
N LYS A 875 -56.12 -13.94 -82.28
CA LYS A 875 -56.59 -13.14 -83.41
C LYS A 875 -55.76 -13.42 -84.67
N LEU A 876 -54.44 -13.41 -84.55
CA LEU A 876 -53.52 -13.73 -85.66
C LEU A 876 -53.75 -15.15 -86.19
N ALA A 877 -53.98 -16.12 -85.31
CA ALA A 877 -54.32 -17.50 -85.68
C ALA A 877 -55.68 -17.60 -86.41
N LEU A 878 -56.67 -16.76 -86.05
CA LEU A 878 -57.98 -16.76 -86.70
C LEU A 878 -57.99 -16.02 -88.04
N GLU A 879 -57.12 -15.02 -88.20
CA GLU A 879 -56.92 -14.23 -89.42
C GLU A 879 -56.17 -15.02 -90.50
N SER A 880 -55.27 -15.94 -90.12
CA SER A 880 -54.59 -16.83 -91.07
C SER A 880 -55.52 -17.87 -91.71
N LEU A 881 -56.72 -18.07 -91.18
CA LEU A 881 -57.71 -19.02 -91.69
C LEU A 881 -58.66 -18.40 -92.72
N PRO A 882 -58.99 -19.10 -93.84
CA PRO A 882 -59.94 -18.63 -94.85
C PRO A 882 -61.32 -18.24 -94.27
N GLN A 883 -61.88 -17.11 -94.69
CA GLN A 883 -63.17 -16.62 -94.18
C GLN A 883 -64.35 -17.55 -94.52
N LEU A 884 -65.29 -17.70 -93.58
CA LEU A 884 -66.52 -18.47 -93.78
C LEU A 884 -67.59 -17.61 -94.46
N HIS A 885 -67.91 -17.91 -95.71
CA HIS A 885 -68.89 -17.16 -96.52
C HIS A 885 -70.31 -17.79 -96.49
N SER A 886 -70.44 -19.05 -96.07
CA SER A 886 -71.71 -19.80 -96.00
C SER A 886 -72.39 -19.66 -94.64
N GLY A 887 -73.67 -19.28 -94.63
CA GLY A 887 -74.49 -19.23 -93.41
C GLY A 887 -74.72 -20.60 -92.76
N ALA A 888 -74.72 -21.69 -93.55
CA ALA A 888 -74.84 -23.05 -93.04
C ALA A 888 -73.58 -23.49 -92.28
N ASP A 889 -72.39 -23.09 -92.75
CA ASP A 889 -71.13 -23.41 -92.11
C ASP A 889 -70.96 -22.68 -90.77
N LYS A 890 -71.46 -21.43 -90.68
CA LYS A 890 -71.50 -20.67 -89.41
C LYS A 890 -72.44 -21.31 -88.39
N LYS A 891 -73.63 -21.76 -88.83
CA LYS A 891 -74.58 -22.47 -87.96
C LYS A 891 -74.01 -23.80 -87.46
N LEU A 892 -73.35 -24.56 -88.35
CA LEU A 892 -72.69 -25.82 -87.97
C LEU A 892 -71.58 -25.59 -86.92
N LEU A 893 -70.78 -24.53 -87.08
CA LEU A 893 -69.76 -24.14 -86.11
C LEU A 893 -70.36 -23.82 -84.72
N GLU A 894 -71.44 -23.05 -84.68
CA GLU A 894 -72.15 -22.71 -83.43
C GLU A 894 -72.74 -23.96 -82.75
N ASP A 895 -73.38 -24.85 -83.51
CA ASP A 895 -73.96 -26.10 -83.00
C ASP A 895 -72.88 -27.01 -82.39
N LEU A 896 -71.73 -27.14 -83.06
CA LEU A 896 -70.59 -27.93 -82.58
C LEU A 896 -69.91 -27.30 -81.34
N LEU A 897 -69.79 -25.97 -81.28
CA LEU A 897 -69.29 -25.27 -80.08
C LEU A 897 -70.23 -25.45 -78.89
N ASN A 898 -71.54 -25.41 -79.10
CA ASN A 898 -72.53 -25.66 -78.04
C ASN A 898 -72.50 -27.12 -77.57
N SER A 899 -72.31 -28.07 -78.50
CA SER A 899 -72.09 -29.49 -78.15
C SER A 899 -70.82 -29.68 -77.34
N PHE A 900 -69.73 -28.99 -77.69
CA PHE A 900 -68.49 -29.02 -76.91
C PHE A 900 -68.69 -28.46 -75.49
N LYS A 901 -69.26 -27.25 -75.38
CA LYS A 901 -69.53 -26.58 -74.09
C LYS A 901 -70.44 -27.40 -73.17
N SER A 902 -71.44 -28.09 -73.72
CA SER A 902 -72.31 -28.98 -72.94
C SER A 902 -71.60 -30.27 -72.51
N SER A 903 -70.78 -30.86 -73.38
CA SER A 903 -70.03 -32.09 -73.06
C SER A 903 -68.95 -31.88 -71.99
N MET A 904 -68.31 -30.71 -71.96
CA MET A 904 -67.24 -30.35 -71.02
C MET A 904 -67.68 -29.34 -69.95
N GLN A 905 -68.99 -29.22 -69.70
CA GLN A 905 -69.52 -28.16 -68.84
C GLN A 905 -68.87 -28.14 -67.45
N LEU A 906 -68.71 -29.30 -66.81
CA LEU A 906 -68.12 -29.41 -65.47
C LEU A 906 -66.66 -28.97 -65.46
N GLN A 907 -65.89 -29.41 -66.46
CA GLN A 907 -64.47 -29.08 -66.62
C GLN A 907 -64.28 -27.59 -66.86
N LEU A 908 -65.08 -26.98 -67.75
CA LEU A 908 -64.95 -25.56 -68.08
C LEU A 908 -65.41 -24.62 -66.96
N THR A 909 -66.21 -25.11 -66.01
CA THR A 909 -66.68 -24.31 -64.87
C THR A 909 -65.53 -23.90 -63.95
N CYS A 910 -64.41 -24.65 -63.91
CA CYS A 910 -63.29 -24.31 -63.02
C CYS A 910 -62.57 -23.01 -63.42
N PHE A 911 -62.65 -22.60 -64.68
CA PHE A 911 -62.05 -21.36 -65.18
C PHE A 911 -62.93 -20.13 -64.95
N GLN A 912 -64.18 -20.33 -64.52
CA GLN A 912 -65.09 -19.23 -64.23
C GLN A 912 -64.81 -18.68 -62.82
N PRO A 913 -64.90 -17.35 -62.63
CA PRO A 913 -64.76 -16.77 -61.29
C PRO A 913 -65.86 -17.34 -60.37
N PRO A 914 -65.56 -17.57 -59.07
CA PRO A 914 -66.53 -18.16 -58.15
C PRO A 914 -67.76 -17.25 -58.04
N ASN A 915 -68.90 -17.75 -58.51
CA ASN A 915 -70.22 -17.13 -58.35
C ASN A 915 -70.70 -17.35 -56.90
N ILE A 916 -69.95 -16.84 -55.93
CA ILE A 916 -70.33 -16.87 -54.51
C ILE A 916 -70.45 -15.41 -54.07
N GLN A 917 -71.69 -14.91 -54.04
CA GLN A 917 -71.98 -13.73 -53.23
C GLN A 917 -71.55 -14.03 -51.79
N PRO A 918 -70.82 -13.13 -51.12
CA PRO A 918 -70.40 -13.36 -49.74
C PRO A 918 -71.64 -13.45 -48.87
N VAL A 919 -71.96 -14.66 -48.40
CA VAL A 919 -72.85 -14.83 -47.25
C VAL A 919 -72.10 -14.23 -46.08
N LYS A 920 -72.54 -13.05 -45.63
CA LYS A 920 -72.06 -12.43 -44.39
C LYS A 920 -72.13 -13.47 -43.27
N ARG A 921 -70.97 -13.80 -42.69
CA ARG A 921 -70.87 -14.33 -41.33
C ARG A 921 -70.26 -13.25 -40.45
#